data_AF-A0A7X2JAP5-F1
#
_entry.id   AF-A0A7X2JAP5-F1
#
_cell.length_a   1.000
_cell.length_b   1.000
_cell.length_c   1.000
_cell.angle_alpha   90.00
_cell.angle_beta   90.00
_cell.angle_gamma   90.00
#
_symmetry.space_group_name_H-M   'P 1'
#
loop_
_entity.id
_entity.type
_entity.pdbx_description
1 polymer ?
#
loop_
_entity_poly.entity_id
_entity_poly.type
_entity_poly.pdbx_seq_one_letter_code
_entity_poly.pdbx_strand_id
1 'polypeptide(L)'
;MAYMALQQMKNRNEKAFGKGVGPIQPERHYDTVDHGLKAMALKFLHARCEGLGFRAEEENDYLGTSLMPGQIPYNMQMDLNRLCLERELEKFIDSGVAEDAYTVYYCYLEMFFGHYGKSKKMVELLSEFESNGSSLLMKHRDHYSHSVYVFALGLAIYESNEAFRTSFERFYGFDTDETDTAADHTAAGCFLEYWGLTSLFHDIGYPFELPFEQVLSYYEVAGGKRGDGSLFLAYRDVDAITKLGEQAKEQFIKIYGRPFETTEELFAFGVTEKLGAAYDFTEDYMLGKIHDKPIAPNTFNYFMDHAYFSATRLYREIENSIGIEKLNEKHVDALTAILLHNSLFKFAVSFFNGKNYKRPLRMEEHPLAFLLMLCDELQCWDRTAYGRNSRTELHPMAADFDFKNNAIHAIYYYDKEEQEKIDAFKVRYRKWEDDGEVGKAPRLKAYSDMAEKEQRFASDIEKIVELADLPLTVVPGTRAVDRKSKHTYLSASNFLHLYDFAVALNARYSYQGAEKDDETEALEREFEELSLEYQLSNINQAKSFARYLDALGCFYTDRPVDYEMVSAFTKKQMEVFAPMEHERWIREHISMAWISGDLYETASLSDEILRLYGDEKTARKALREQLRMHKLAMDGNPKEAEIVAHYAALPLEEREKDYEPFNSMLKLIKKFDGLRIYKLD
;
A
#
# COMPACT_ATOMS: atom_id res chain seq x y z
N MET A 1 18.22 -18.51 2.38
CA MET A 1 16.93 -19.23 2.26
C MET A 1 15.87 -18.33 2.85
N ALA A 2 14.69 -18.23 2.23
CA ALA A 2 13.59 -17.43 2.74
C ALA A 2 12.54 -18.29 3.45
N TYR A 3 11.84 -17.70 4.41
CA TYR A 3 10.80 -18.29 5.27
C TYR A 3 11.31 -19.46 6.13
N MET A 4 12.29 -19.14 6.97
CA MET A 4 12.97 -20.08 7.85
C MET A 4 11.99 -20.80 8.79
N ALA A 5 10.97 -20.13 9.33
CA ALA A 5 10.04 -20.76 10.26
C ALA A 5 9.10 -21.76 9.55
N LEU A 6 8.70 -21.47 8.30
CA LEU A 6 8.00 -22.46 7.46
C LEU A 6 8.89 -23.69 7.20
N GLN A 7 10.17 -23.48 6.87
CA GLN A 7 11.12 -24.58 6.66
C GLN A 7 11.38 -25.39 7.93
N GLN A 8 11.45 -24.74 9.10
CA GLN A 8 11.55 -25.41 10.40
C GLN A 8 10.32 -26.26 10.69
N MET A 9 9.12 -25.73 10.42
CA MET A 9 7.87 -26.48 10.57
C MET A 9 7.84 -27.70 9.65
N LYS A 10 8.26 -27.56 8.38
CA LYS A 10 8.43 -28.69 7.47
C LYS A 10 9.40 -29.73 8.04
N ASN A 11 10.58 -29.33 8.49
CA ASN A 11 11.56 -30.26 9.06
C ASN A 11 11.01 -30.99 10.30
N ARG A 12 10.19 -30.34 11.11
CA ARG A 12 9.51 -30.94 12.27
C ARG A 12 8.48 -31.98 11.82
N ASN A 13 7.66 -31.64 10.84
CA ASN A 13 6.65 -32.53 10.29
C ASN A 13 7.26 -33.74 9.60
N GLU A 14 8.35 -33.56 8.84
CA GLU A 14 9.02 -34.68 8.17
C GLU A 14 9.62 -35.69 9.15
N LYS A 15 10.11 -35.22 10.31
CA LYS A 15 10.58 -36.09 11.40
C LYS A 15 9.44 -36.88 12.04
N ALA A 16 8.26 -36.28 12.17
CA ALA A 16 7.11 -36.89 12.83
C ALA A 16 6.33 -37.84 11.91
N PHE A 17 6.20 -37.51 10.63
CA PHE A 17 5.24 -38.14 9.72
C PHE A 17 5.87 -38.71 8.44
N GLY A 18 7.16 -38.46 8.18
CA GLY A 18 7.87 -38.92 7.00
C GLY A 18 8.12 -37.82 5.97
N LYS A 19 8.96 -38.12 4.97
CA LYS A 19 9.41 -37.14 3.96
C LYS A 19 8.25 -36.57 3.14
N GLY A 20 8.37 -35.29 2.77
CA GLY A 20 7.39 -34.61 1.91
C GLY A 20 6.13 -34.14 2.65
N VAL A 21 6.15 -34.16 3.99
CA VAL A 21 5.03 -33.74 4.83
C VAL A 21 5.33 -32.38 5.46
N GLY A 22 4.44 -31.40 5.28
CA GLY A 22 4.56 -30.06 5.82
C GLY A 22 4.52 -28.96 4.76
N PRO A 23 4.57 -27.69 5.17
CA PRO A 23 4.52 -26.56 4.25
C PRO A 23 5.63 -26.63 3.21
N ILE A 24 5.32 -26.20 1.98
CA ILE A 24 6.33 -26.02 0.94
C ILE A 24 6.94 -24.62 1.04
N GLN A 25 8.14 -24.46 0.50
CA GLN A 25 8.68 -23.12 0.31
C GLN A 25 7.85 -22.43 -0.78
N PRO A 26 7.30 -21.22 -0.53
CA PRO A 26 6.59 -20.47 -1.54
C PRO A 26 7.45 -20.26 -2.80
N GLU A 27 6.81 -20.26 -3.97
CA GLU A 27 7.50 -19.89 -5.20
C GLU A 27 7.93 -18.41 -5.14
N ARG A 28 9.02 -18.07 -5.82
CA ARG A 28 9.43 -16.67 -5.96
C ARG A 28 8.53 -16.00 -6.99
N HIS A 29 7.99 -14.85 -6.61
CA HIS A 29 7.16 -14.00 -7.44
C HIS A 29 7.97 -13.07 -8.37
N TYR A 30 9.28 -13.32 -8.49
CA TYR A 30 10.20 -12.51 -9.29
C TYR A 30 11.32 -13.35 -9.91
N ASP A 31 11.86 -12.87 -11.03
CA ASP A 31 13.09 -13.41 -11.63
C ASP A 31 14.31 -12.79 -10.94
N THR A 32 15.26 -13.64 -10.52
CA THR A 32 16.50 -13.23 -9.85
C THR A 32 17.46 -12.43 -10.71
N VAL A 33 17.32 -12.48 -12.04
CA VAL A 33 18.14 -11.66 -12.96
C VAL A 33 17.44 -10.39 -13.41
N ASP A 34 16.16 -10.23 -13.07
CA ASP A 34 15.41 -9.01 -13.30
C ASP A 34 15.75 -7.99 -12.22
N HIS A 35 15.99 -6.76 -12.66
CA HIS A 35 16.29 -5.61 -11.79
C HIS A 35 15.19 -4.55 -11.87
N GLY A 36 14.00 -4.93 -12.34
CA GLY A 36 12.83 -4.07 -12.37
C GLY A 36 12.20 -3.83 -11.02
N LEU A 37 11.24 -2.89 -10.99
CA LEU A 37 10.52 -2.48 -9.78
C LEU A 37 9.91 -3.66 -9.02
N LYS A 38 9.14 -4.50 -9.72
CA LYS A 38 8.53 -5.72 -9.16
C LYS A 38 9.60 -6.62 -8.55
N ALA A 39 10.64 -6.95 -9.32
CA ALA A 39 11.65 -7.89 -8.87
C ALA A 39 12.42 -7.40 -7.64
N MET A 40 12.85 -6.14 -7.62
CA MET A 40 13.61 -5.59 -6.48
C MET A 40 12.74 -5.39 -5.24
N ALA A 41 11.51 -4.89 -5.38
CA ALA A 41 10.61 -4.72 -4.25
C ALA A 41 10.21 -6.06 -3.61
N LEU A 42 9.92 -7.09 -4.41
CA LEU A 42 9.58 -8.41 -3.90
C LEU A 42 10.82 -9.12 -3.33
N LYS A 43 11.99 -8.95 -3.93
CA LYS A 43 13.25 -9.50 -3.39
C LYS A 43 13.58 -8.93 -2.01
N PHE A 44 13.34 -7.64 -1.77
CA PHE A 44 13.47 -7.03 -0.45
C PHE A 44 12.65 -7.78 0.61
N LEU A 45 11.34 -7.94 0.37
CA LEU A 45 10.43 -8.62 1.30
C LEU A 45 10.79 -10.10 1.46
N HIS A 46 11.11 -10.78 0.36
CA HIS A 46 11.40 -12.21 0.34
C HIS A 46 12.69 -12.56 1.07
N ALA A 47 13.77 -11.82 0.80
CA ALA A 47 15.11 -12.20 1.25
C ALA A 47 15.62 -11.36 2.41
N ARG A 48 15.42 -10.04 2.38
CA ARG A 48 16.05 -9.12 3.34
C ARG A 48 15.22 -8.91 4.61
N CYS A 49 13.89 -9.02 4.51
CA CYS A 49 13.00 -9.03 5.68
C CYS A 49 12.88 -10.41 6.34
N GLU A 50 13.84 -11.31 6.16
CA GLU A 50 13.83 -12.63 6.79
C GLU A 50 13.93 -12.50 8.31
N GLY A 51 13.04 -13.18 9.04
CA GLY A 51 12.98 -13.08 10.50
C GLY A 51 12.27 -11.83 11.02
N LEU A 52 11.58 -11.07 10.16
CA LEU A 52 10.75 -9.92 10.56
C LEU A 52 9.78 -10.32 11.68
N GLY A 53 9.89 -9.66 12.84
CA GLY A 53 9.02 -9.89 13.98
C GLY A 53 9.28 -11.19 14.76
N PHE A 54 10.35 -11.94 14.46
CA PHE A 54 10.62 -13.20 15.14
C PHE A 54 10.96 -13.03 16.62
N ARG A 55 10.61 -14.05 17.40
CA ARG A 55 10.94 -14.16 18.82
C ARG A 55 11.63 -15.48 19.10
N ALA A 56 12.80 -15.42 19.73
CA ALA A 56 13.64 -16.59 19.99
C ALA A 56 12.97 -17.61 20.92
N GLU A 57 12.14 -17.15 21.86
CA GLU A 57 11.51 -18.00 22.88
C GLU A 57 10.26 -18.75 22.34
N GLU A 58 9.67 -18.30 21.23
CA GLU A 58 8.33 -18.74 20.79
C GLU A 58 8.36 -19.69 19.58
N GLU A 59 9.54 -20.19 19.19
CA GLU A 59 9.72 -21.04 18.00
C GLU A 59 9.04 -22.42 18.14
N ASN A 60 8.79 -22.89 19.38
CA ASN A 60 8.25 -24.24 19.64
C ASN A 60 6.88 -24.27 20.33
N ASP A 61 6.36 -23.13 20.79
CA ASP A 61 5.26 -23.08 21.77
C ASP A 61 3.86 -22.93 21.17
N TYR A 62 3.73 -23.10 19.84
CA TYR A 62 2.47 -22.98 19.10
C TYR A 62 1.63 -21.73 19.45
N LEU A 63 2.27 -20.62 19.84
CA LEU A 63 1.58 -19.41 20.29
C LEU A 63 0.96 -18.58 19.15
N GLY A 64 1.27 -18.93 17.91
CA GLY A 64 0.79 -18.25 16.72
C GLY A 64 -0.65 -18.59 16.36
N THR A 65 -1.29 -17.65 15.67
CA THR A 65 -2.67 -17.74 15.20
C THR A 65 -2.69 -18.18 13.73
N SER A 66 -3.59 -19.10 13.39
CA SER A 66 -3.96 -19.42 11.99
C SER A 66 -5.45 -19.19 11.78
N LEU A 67 -6.29 -20.24 11.79
CA LEU A 67 -7.75 -20.10 11.90
C LEU A 67 -8.19 -19.76 13.33
N MET A 68 -7.41 -20.18 14.31
CA MET A 68 -7.63 -19.96 15.73
C MET A 68 -6.28 -19.68 16.40
N PRO A 69 -6.27 -19.01 17.56
CA PRO A 69 -5.06 -18.86 18.36
C PRO A 69 -4.49 -20.23 18.77
N GLY A 70 -3.18 -20.32 18.93
CA GLY A 70 -2.55 -21.52 19.49
C GLY A 70 -2.28 -22.66 18.49
N GLN A 71 -2.43 -22.43 17.19
CA GLN A 71 -2.42 -23.51 16.18
C GLN A 71 -1.06 -23.75 15.54
N ILE A 72 -0.28 -22.70 15.34
CA ILE A 72 1.01 -22.73 14.64
C ILE A 72 2.08 -22.02 15.48
N PRO A 73 3.38 -22.27 15.25
CA PRO A 73 4.43 -21.47 15.90
C PRO A 73 4.29 -19.98 15.59
N TYR A 74 4.65 -19.12 16.54
CA TYR A 74 4.55 -17.66 16.35
C TYR A 74 5.42 -17.17 15.18
N ASN A 75 6.67 -17.64 15.09
CA ASN A 75 7.55 -17.26 13.98
C ASN A 75 7.02 -17.75 12.61
N MET A 76 6.24 -18.85 12.59
CA MET A 76 5.55 -19.29 11.37
C MET A 76 4.44 -18.31 10.97
N GLN A 77 3.68 -17.78 11.93
CA GLN A 77 2.71 -16.71 11.67
C GLN A 77 3.40 -15.47 11.09
N MET A 78 4.57 -15.07 11.62
CA MET A 78 5.30 -13.91 11.11
C MET A 78 5.79 -14.11 9.67
N ASP A 79 6.29 -15.31 9.33
CA ASP A 79 6.64 -15.66 7.95
C ASP A 79 5.42 -15.60 7.01
N LEU A 80 4.26 -16.10 7.46
CA LEU A 80 3.02 -16.05 6.68
C LEU A 80 2.51 -14.62 6.49
N ASN A 81 2.62 -13.76 7.50
CA ASN A 81 2.25 -12.35 7.39
C ASN A 81 3.11 -11.63 6.35
N ARG A 82 4.42 -11.90 6.34
CA ARG A 82 5.34 -11.36 5.34
C ARG A 82 5.04 -11.87 3.93
N LEU A 83 4.75 -13.17 3.79
CA LEU A 83 4.31 -13.76 2.52
C LEU A 83 3.02 -13.11 1.99
N CYS A 84 2.08 -12.78 2.88
CA CYS A 84 0.88 -12.04 2.52
C CYS A 84 1.22 -10.67 1.91
N LEU A 85 2.08 -9.89 2.57
CA LEU A 85 2.50 -8.58 2.07
C LEU A 85 3.21 -8.68 0.71
N GLU A 86 4.10 -9.67 0.53
CA GLU A 86 4.79 -9.93 -0.73
C GLU A 86 3.79 -10.22 -1.87
N ARG A 87 2.83 -11.10 -1.64
CA ARG A 87 1.80 -11.47 -2.63
C ARG A 87 0.88 -10.30 -2.97
N GLU A 88 0.38 -9.56 -1.98
CA GLU A 88 -0.52 -8.44 -2.23
C GLU A 88 0.21 -7.28 -2.93
N LEU A 89 1.50 -7.07 -2.64
CA LEU A 89 2.31 -6.10 -3.37
C LEU A 89 2.55 -6.52 -4.83
N GLU A 90 2.80 -7.81 -5.08
CA GLU A 90 2.89 -8.33 -6.45
C GLU A 90 1.61 -8.01 -7.24
N LYS A 91 0.44 -8.38 -6.69
CA LYS A 91 -0.86 -8.17 -7.34
C LYS A 91 -1.05 -6.70 -7.69
N PHE A 92 -0.75 -5.80 -6.75
CA PHE A 92 -0.85 -4.37 -6.97
C PHE A 92 0.08 -3.87 -8.07
N ILE A 93 1.36 -4.28 -8.11
CA ILE A 93 2.29 -3.82 -9.14
C ILE A 93 1.83 -4.27 -10.53
N ASP A 94 1.25 -5.47 -10.65
CA ASP A 94 0.74 -6.00 -11.91
C ASP A 94 -0.55 -5.30 -12.39
N SER A 95 -1.43 -4.89 -11.46
CA SER A 95 -2.75 -4.33 -11.77
C SER A 95 -2.79 -2.80 -11.77
N GLY A 96 -2.10 -2.16 -10.82
CA GLY A 96 -2.15 -0.73 -10.54
C GLY A 96 -3.51 -0.21 -10.03
N VAL A 97 -4.39 -1.08 -9.53
CA VAL A 97 -5.75 -0.67 -9.09
C VAL A 97 -5.86 -0.45 -7.58
N ALA A 98 -6.78 0.46 -7.20
CA ALA A 98 -6.98 0.86 -5.82
C ALA A 98 -7.42 -0.29 -4.91
N GLU A 99 -8.20 -1.26 -5.40
CA GLU A 99 -8.60 -2.42 -4.59
C GLU A 99 -7.42 -3.35 -4.23
N ASP A 100 -6.36 -3.38 -5.06
CA ASP A 100 -5.12 -4.12 -4.75
C ASP A 100 -4.20 -3.28 -3.88
N ALA A 101 -4.18 -1.96 -4.06
CA ALA A 101 -3.49 -1.04 -3.15
C ALA A 101 -4.02 -1.21 -1.71
N TYR A 102 -5.34 -1.34 -1.55
CA TYR A 102 -5.97 -1.58 -0.25
C TYR A 102 -5.34 -2.76 0.50
N THR A 103 -5.22 -3.91 -0.15
CA THR A 103 -4.69 -5.11 0.50
C THR A 103 -3.24 -4.94 0.97
N VAL A 104 -2.46 -4.05 0.34
CA VAL A 104 -1.12 -3.68 0.83
C VAL A 104 -1.20 -2.84 2.11
N TYR A 105 -2.06 -1.82 2.16
CA TYR A 105 -2.33 -1.07 3.40
C TYR A 105 -2.81 -1.99 4.53
N TYR A 106 -3.73 -2.90 4.21
CA TYR A 106 -4.28 -3.85 5.17
C TYR A 106 -3.18 -4.73 5.77
N CYS A 107 -2.32 -5.33 4.94
CA CYS A 107 -1.16 -6.09 5.40
C CYS A 107 -0.26 -5.26 6.32
N TYR A 108 0.10 -4.05 5.89
CA TYR A 108 0.99 -3.18 6.66
C TYR A 108 0.40 -2.82 8.04
N LEU A 109 -0.89 -2.46 8.10
CA LEU A 109 -1.55 -2.12 9.36
C LEU A 109 -1.67 -3.32 10.30
N GLU A 110 -2.04 -4.49 9.79
CA GLU A 110 -2.05 -5.72 10.61
C GLU A 110 -0.66 -6.06 11.15
N MET A 111 0.38 -5.86 10.35
CA MET A 111 1.77 -6.18 10.76
C MET A 111 2.34 -5.20 11.79
N PHE A 112 2.09 -3.89 11.65
CA PHE A 112 2.79 -2.86 12.43
C PHE A 112 1.90 -2.05 13.38
N PHE A 113 0.60 -1.95 13.11
CA PHE A 113 -0.39 -1.26 13.98
C PHE A 113 -1.19 -2.25 14.85
N GLY A 114 -1.09 -3.55 14.58
CA GLY A 114 -1.61 -4.65 15.38
C GLY A 114 -2.98 -5.14 14.95
N HIS A 115 -3.94 -4.25 14.68
CA HIS A 115 -5.25 -4.60 14.11
C HIS A 115 -5.78 -3.46 13.24
N TYR A 116 -6.29 -3.81 12.06
CA TYR A 116 -6.89 -2.92 11.09
C TYR A 116 -8.04 -2.12 11.69
N GLY A 117 -8.88 -2.75 12.52
CA GLY A 117 -10.02 -2.09 13.17
C GLY A 117 -9.66 -0.86 14.01
N LYS A 118 -8.45 -0.78 14.57
CA LYS A 118 -7.98 0.40 15.33
C LYS A 118 -7.69 1.58 14.42
N SER A 119 -7.14 1.31 13.23
CA SER A 119 -6.68 2.32 12.29
C SER A 119 -7.60 2.49 11.07
N LYS A 120 -8.73 1.77 11.03
CA LYS A 120 -9.63 1.70 9.86
C LYS A 120 -10.09 3.07 9.38
N LYS A 121 -10.46 3.94 10.33
CA LYS A 121 -10.93 5.30 10.05
C LYS A 121 -9.94 6.13 9.24
N MET A 122 -8.62 5.92 9.39
CA MET A 122 -7.61 6.67 8.64
C MET A 122 -7.64 6.29 7.16
N VAL A 123 -7.77 4.99 6.86
CA VAL A 123 -7.77 4.47 5.49
C VAL A 123 -9.15 4.58 4.85
N GLU A 124 -10.24 4.42 5.61
CA GLU A 124 -11.59 4.56 5.08
C GLU A 124 -11.87 6.01 4.64
N LEU A 125 -11.52 7.00 5.46
CA LEU A 125 -11.85 8.39 5.21
C LEU A 125 -11.17 8.95 3.95
N LEU A 126 -9.89 8.64 3.75
CA LEU A 126 -9.20 9.05 2.52
C LEU A 126 -9.80 8.29 1.30
N SER A 127 -10.27 7.04 1.46
CA SER A 127 -10.81 6.23 0.35
C SER A 127 -12.18 6.74 -0.08
N GLU A 128 -13.04 7.06 0.89
CA GLU A 128 -14.31 7.74 0.63
C GLU A 128 -14.09 9.09 -0.05
N PHE A 129 -13.09 9.86 0.40
CA PHE A 129 -12.77 11.15 -0.20
C PHE A 129 -12.31 11.01 -1.66
N GLU A 130 -11.41 10.07 -1.94
CA GLU A 130 -10.97 9.76 -3.31
C GLU A 130 -12.11 9.24 -4.18
N SER A 131 -12.96 8.34 -3.68
CA SER A 131 -14.08 7.82 -4.48
C SER A 131 -15.09 8.91 -4.86
N ASN A 132 -15.33 9.89 -3.97
CA ASN A 132 -16.40 10.87 -4.12
C ASN A 132 -15.94 12.23 -4.68
N GLY A 133 -14.75 12.70 -4.28
CA GLY A 133 -14.27 14.06 -4.55
C GLY A 133 -13.30 14.18 -5.72
N SER A 134 -12.69 13.08 -6.15
CA SER A 134 -11.52 13.09 -7.02
C SER A 134 -11.79 13.57 -8.46
N SER A 135 -13.01 13.36 -8.98
CA SER A 135 -13.46 13.90 -10.28
C SER A 135 -13.59 15.42 -10.31
N LEU A 136 -13.61 16.09 -9.14
CA LEU A 136 -13.75 17.54 -9.01
C LEU A 136 -12.40 18.26 -9.10
N LEU A 137 -11.29 17.51 -9.16
CA LEU A 137 -9.94 18.05 -9.11
C LEU A 137 -9.42 18.53 -10.48
N MET A 138 -8.52 19.52 -10.45
CA MET A 138 -7.86 20.07 -11.65
C MET A 138 -6.86 19.08 -12.27
N LYS A 139 -6.17 18.32 -11.42
CA LYS A 139 -5.25 17.22 -11.75
C LYS A 139 -5.69 16.04 -10.90
N HIS A 140 -6.04 14.92 -11.54
CA HIS A 140 -6.47 13.73 -10.82
C HIS A 140 -5.38 12.66 -10.83
N ARG A 141 -5.20 12.02 -9.67
CA ARG A 141 -4.38 10.84 -9.41
C ARG A 141 -5.06 10.12 -8.26
N ASP A 142 -5.12 8.79 -8.34
CA ASP A 142 -5.55 7.97 -7.21
C ASP A 142 -4.41 7.97 -6.17
N HIS A 143 -4.59 8.69 -5.07
CA HIS A 143 -3.54 8.89 -4.05
C HIS A 143 -3.19 7.59 -3.28
N TYR A 144 -4.08 6.58 -3.30
CA TYR A 144 -3.81 5.26 -2.75
C TYR A 144 -2.80 4.49 -3.57
N SER A 145 -3.12 4.31 -4.85
CA SER A 145 -2.27 3.59 -5.78
C SER A 145 -0.92 4.29 -5.90
N HIS A 146 -0.93 5.62 -5.93
CA HIS A 146 0.29 6.42 -5.86
C HIS A 146 1.16 6.07 -4.65
N SER A 147 0.61 6.10 -3.45
CA SER A 147 1.35 5.82 -2.22
C SER A 147 1.92 4.40 -2.17
N VAL A 148 1.21 3.40 -2.72
CA VAL A 148 1.73 2.03 -2.80
C VAL A 148 2.84 1.90 -3.85
N TYR A 149 2.78 2.64 -4.97
CA TYR A 149 3.91 2.70 -5.91
C TYR A 149 5.12 3.42 -5.29
N VAL A 150 4.92 4.50 -4.52
CA VAL A 150 5.98 5.17 -3.75
C VAL A 150 6.61 4.19 -2.77
N PHE A 151 5.79 3.44 -2.03
CA PHE A 151 6.24 2.36 -1.14
C PHE A 151 7.11 1.35 -1.90
N ALA A 152 6.63 0.80 -3.01
CA ALA A 152 7.35 -0.17 -3.84
C ALA A 152 8.69 0.37 -4.38
N LEU A 153 8.72 1.63 -4.85
CA LEU A 153 9.95 2.29 -5.31
C LEU A 153 11.00 2.36 -4.20
N GLY A 154 10.59 2.71 -2.99
CA GLY A 154 11.52 2.76 -1.86
C GLY A 154 12.06 1.39 -1.45
N LEU A 155 11.23 0.33 -1.50
CA LEU A 155 11.71 -1.05 -1.28
C LEU A 155 12.73 -1.45 -2.35
N ALA A 156 12.45 -1.13 -3.61
CA ALA A 156 13.35 -1.43 -4.72
C ALA A 156 14.69 -0.68 -4.61
N ILE A 157 14.67 0.60 -4.21
CA ILE A 157 15.89 1.40 -4.01
C ILE A 157 16.70 0.85 -2.83
N TYR A 158 16.06 0.52 -1.70
CA TYR A 158 16.77 -0.09 -0.58
C TYR A 158 17.43 -1.42 -0.98
N GLU A 159 16.72 -2.29 -1.71
CA GLU A 159 17.31 -3.57 -2.13
C GLU A 159 18.46 -3.42 -3.14
N SER A 160 18.42 -2.40 -3.99
CA SER A 160 19.33 -2.29 -5.13
C SER A 160 20.49 -1.31 -4.95
N ASN A 161 20.36 -0.31 -4.06
CA ASN A 161 21.35 0.74 -3.88
C ASN A 161 22.07 0.61 -2.51
N GLU A 162 23.33 0.21 -2.56
CA GLU A 162 24.19 0.01 -1.39
C GLU A 162 24.44 1.32 -0.63
N ALA A 163 24.68 2.43 -1.33
CA ALA A 163 24.95 3.72 -0.69
C ALA A 163 23.78 4.19 0.18
N PHE A 164 22.55 4.06 -0.32
CA PHE A 164 21.34 4.39 0.42
C PHE A 164 21.17 3.48 1.64
N ARG A 165 21.35 2.15 1.49
CA ARG A 165 21.30 1.22 2.64
C ARG A 165 22.30 1.60 3.72
N THR A 166 23.57 1.75 3.36
CA THR A 166 24.63 2.11 4.31
C THR A 166 24.35 3.45 4.99
N SER A 167 23.81 4.43 4.26
CA SER A 167 23.41 5.72 4.83
C SER A 167 22.24 5.58 5.81
N PHE A 168 21.24 4.75 5.49
CA PHE A 168 20.14 4.44 6.40
C PHE A 168 20.63 3.71 7.67
N GLU A 169 21.43 2.65 7.50
CA GLU A 169 21.99 1.86 8.60
C GLU A 169 22.81 2.74 9.55
N ARG A 170 23.73 3.54 9.00
CA ARG A 170 24.54 4.47 9.78
C ARG A 170 23.68 5.49 10.51
N PHE A 171 22.67 6.04 9.85
CA PHE A 171 21.78 7.04 10.44
C PHE A 171 21.03 6.49 11.65
N TYR A 172 20.53 5.25 11.57
CA TYR A 172 19.77 4.63 12.65
C TYR A 172 20.61 3.76 13.62
N GLY A 173 21.93 3.72 13.43
CA GLY A 173 22.87 3.04 14.33
C GLY A 173 22.92 1.52 14.17
N PHE A 174 22.59 1.00 12.99
CA PHE A 174 22.77 -0.41 12.65
C PHE A 174 24.21 -0.70 12.20
N ASP A 175 24.60 -1.98 12.22
CA ASP A 175 25.85 -2.42 11.60
C ASP A 175 25.76 -2.22 10.08
N THR A 176 26.86 -1.76 9.48
CA THR A 176 26.99 -1.53 8.04
C THR A 176 27.77 -2.65 7.35
N ASP A 177 28.27 -3.64 8.10
CA ASP A 177 28.88 -4.84 7.53
C ASP A 177 27.78 -5.80 7.05
N GLU A 178 27.52 -5.81 5.73
CA GLU A 178 26.52 -6.69 5.11
C GLU A 178 26.81 -8.19 5.32
N THR A 179 27.99 -8.57 5.80
CA THR A 179 28.26 -9.96 6.18
C THR A 179 27.59 -10.36 7.50
N ASP A 180 27.21 -9.40 8.35
CA ASP A 180 26.29 -9.63 9.47
C ASP A 180 24.84 -9.63 8.97
N THR A 181 24.43 -10.79 8.44
CA THR A 181 23.08 -10.99 7.91
C THR A 181 21.97 -10.74 8.95
N ALA A 182 22.25 -10.92 10.25
CA ALA A 182 21.24 -10.71 11.27
C ALA A 182 21.01 -9.21 11.52
N ALA A 183 22.09 -8.41 11.52
CA ALA A 183 22.02 -6.96 11.59
C ALA A 183 21.34 -6.37 10.35
N ASP A 184 21.70 -6.81 9.14
CA ASP A 184 21.09 -6.38 7.87
C ASP A 184 19.58 -6.67 7.86
N HIS A 185 19.15 -7.88 8.25
CA HIS A 185 17.72 -8.20 8.34
C HIS A 185 16.98 -7.32 9.37
N THR A 186 17.63 -7.00 10.50
CA THR A 186 17.06 -6.13 11.52
C THR A 186 16.91 -4.69 10.99
N ALA A 187 17.92 -4.19 10.28
CA ALA A 187 17.88 -2.88 9.64
C ALA A 187 16.79 -2.81 8.57
N ALA A 188 16.66 -3.86 7.74
CA ALA A 188 15.62 -3.96 6.72
C ALA A 188 14.21 -4.04 7.32
N GLY A 189 14.03 -4.78 8.42
CA GLY A 189 12.75 -4.82 9.15
C GLY A 189 12.36 -3.44 9.72
N CYS A 190 13.34 -2.73 10.30
CA CYS A 190 13.18 -1.35 10.75
C CYS A 190 12.83 -0.41 9.59
N PHE A 191 13.54 -0.53 8.45
CA PHE A 191 13.24 0.23 7.25
C PHE A 191 11.80 -0.04 6.77
N LEU A 192 11.38 -1.29 6.65
CA LEU A 192 10.03 -1.63 6.21
C LEU A 192 8.94 -1.00 7.09
N GLU A 193 9.11 -1.05 8.42
CA GLU A 193 8.20 -0.43 9.38
C GLU A 193 8.09 1.08 9.13
N TYR A 194 9.20 1.82 9.21
CA TYR A 194 9.15 3.28 9.15
C TYR A 194 8.98 3.84 7.74
N TRP A 195 9.50 3.15 6.71
CA TRP A 195 9.26 3.51 5.31
C TRP A 195 7.81 3.28 4.93
N GLY A 196 7.18 2.18 5.36
CA GLY A 196 5.75 1.99 5.14
C GLY A 196 4.92 3.09 5.82
N LEU A 197 5.30 3.50 7.03
CA LEU A 197 4.66 4.62 7.73
C LEU A 197 4.80 5.94 6.96
N THR A 198 5.99 6.21 6.42
CA THR A 198 6.28 7.41 5.63
C THR A 198 5.56 7.40 4.28
N SER A 199 5.74 6.35 3.49
CA SER A 199 5.30 6.29 2.08
C SER A 199 3.80 6.01 1.93
N LEU A 200 3.21 5.12 2.74
CA LEU A 200 1.79 4.81 2.61
C LEU A 200 0.91 5.95 3.13
N PHE A 201 1.41 6.78 4.04
CA PHE A 201 0.58 7.79 4.72
C PHE A 201 1.01 9.25 4.47
N HIS A 202 1.96 9.51 3.56
CA HIS A 202 2.39 10.89 3.27
C HIS A 202 1.28 11.80 2.71
N ASP A 203 0.27 11.20 2.07
CA ASP A 203 -0.79 11.89 1.35
C ASP A 203 -2.15 11.88 2.08
N ILE A 204 -2.23 11.37 3.31
CA ILE A 204 -3.52 11.26 4.04
C ILE A 204 -4.12 12.63 4.41
N GLY A 205 -3.37 13.72 4.24
CA GLY A 205 -3.79 15.09 4.45
C GLY A 205 -4.52 15.74 3.27
N TYR A 206 -4.62 15.08 2.11
CA TYR A 206 -5.35 15.62 0.95
C TYR A 206 -6.79 16.06 1.23
N PRO A 207 -7.58 15.39 2.09
CA PRO A 207 -8.91 15.87 2.46
C PRO A 207 -8.95 17.30 3.06
N PHE A 208 -7.80 17.85 3.48
CA PHE A 208 -7.68 19.26 3.92
C PHE A 208 -7.30 20.22 2.79
N GLU A 209 -6.51 19.77 1.81
CA GLU A 209 -6.10 20.58 0.66
C GLU A 209 -7.19 20.65 -0.42
N LEU A 210 -7.82 19.52 -0.74
CA LEU A 210 -8.71 19.43 -1.90
C LEU A 210 -9.97 20.29 -1.79
N PRO A 211 -10.64 20.44 -0.62
CA PRO A 211 -11.73 21.40 -0.48
C PRO A 211 -11.29 22.84 -0.71
N PHE A 212 -10.08 23.21 -0.27
CA PHE A 212 -9.49 24.51 -0.52
C PHE A 212 -9.33 24.74 -2.04
N GLU A 213 -8.71 23.79 -2.73
CA GLU A 213 -8.51 23.83 -4.18
C GLU A 213 -9.84 23.91 -4.94
N GLN A 214 -10.86 23.18 -4.50
CA GLN A 214 -12.18 23.18 -5.09
C GLN A 214 -12.86 24.54 -4.95
N VAL A 215 -12.83 25.15 -3.76
CA VAL A 215 -13.39 26.50 -3.54
C VAL A 215 -12.69 27.51 -4.43
N LEU A 216 -11.35 27.50 -4.52
CA LEU A 216 -10.62 28.41 -5.41
C LEU A 216 -11.03 28.27 -6.87
N SER A 217 -11.23 27.03 -7.35
CA SER A 217 -11.58 26.76 -8.73
C SER A 217 -12.90 27.40 -9.19
N TYR A 218 -13.82 27.74 -8.27
CA TYR A 218 -15.05 28.48 -8.58
C TYR A 218 -14.81 29.97 -8.83
N TYR A 219 -13.77 30.55 -8.24
CA TYR A 219 -13.46 31.98 -8.30
C TYR A 219 -12.31 32.33 -9.23
N GLU A 220 -11.48 31.35 -9.63
CA GLU A 220 -10.49 31.49 -10.70
C GLU A 220 -11.19 31.66 -12.07
N VAL A 221 -11.70 32.85 -12.35
CA VAL A 221 -12.26 33.24 -13.65
C VAL A 221 -11.16 33.82 -14.53
N ALA A 222 -11.05 33.34 -15.77
CA ALA A 222 -10.20 33.89 -16.84
C ALA A 222 -8.66 33.73 -16.70
N GLY A 223 -8.17 32.69 -16.05
CA GLY A 223 -6.74 32.31 -16.11
C GLY A 223 -5.79 33.26 -15.35
N GLY A 224 -6.30 33.98 -14.35
CA GLY A 224 -5.47 34.71 -13.40
C GLY A 224 -4.52 33.77 -12.65
N LYS A 225 -3.27 34.19 -12.43
CA LYS A 225 -2.33 33.45 -11.58
C LYS A 225 -2.68 33.70 -10.11
N ARG A 226 -2.57 32.67 -9.27
CA ARG A 226 -2.65 32.78 -7.80
C ARG A 226 -1.67 33.84 -7.30
N GLY A 227 -2.12 34.60 -6.31
CA GLY A 227 -1.36 35.71 -5.74
C GLY A 227 -2.25 36.72 -5.03
N ASP A 228 -1.73 37.93 -4.87
CA ASP A 228 -2.43 39.00 -4.14
C ASP A 228 -3.84 39.25 -4.69
N GLY A 229 -4.82 39.32 -3.79
CA GLY A 229 -6.25 39.36 -4.13
C GLY A 229 -6.93 38.01 -4.40
N SER A 230 -6.22 36.89 -4.34
CA SER A 230 -6.84 35.56 -4.41
C SER A 230 -7.60 35.22 -3.13
N LEU A 231 -8.73 34.52 -3.27
CA LEU A 231 -9.41 33.88 -2.14
C LEU A 231 -8.49 32.82 -1.53
N PHE A 232 -8.66 32.53 -0.24
CA PHE A 232 -8.04 31.39 0.43
C PHE A 232 -8.89 30.99 1.65
N LEU A 233 -8.88 29.71 2.00
CA LEU A 233 -9.41 29.22 3.29
C LEU A 233 -8.26 29.05 4.28
N ALA A 234 -8.48 29.39 5.53
CA ALA A 234 -7.53 29.16 6.61
C ALA A 234 -8.23 28.41 7.74
N TYR A 235 -7.51 27.49 8.37
CA TYR A 235 -7.99 26.79 9.55
C TYR A 235 -7.77 27.66 10.79
N ARG A 236 -8.70 27.56 11.74
CA ARG A 236 -8.62 28.20 13.07
C ARG A 236 -8.69 27.12 14.12
N ASP A 237 -8.25 27.46 15.34
CA ASP A 237 -8.24 26.55 16.49
C ASP A 237 -7.43 25.26 16.22
N VAL A 238 -6.29 25.38 15.53
CA VAL A 238 -5.40 24.26 15.17
C VAL A 238 -4.87 23.50 16.39
N ASP A 239 -4.85 24.15 17.56
CA ASP A 239 -4.56 23.53 18.86
C ASP A 239 -5.41 22.28 19.14
N ALA A 240 -6.63 22.22 18.58
CA ALA A 240 -7.51 21.05 18.71
C ALA A 240 -6.88 19.77 18.14
N ILE A 241 -5.98 19.89 17.16
CA ILE A 241 -5.30 18.75 16.53
C ILE A 241 -3.80 18.69 16.83
N THR A 242 -3.16 19.80 17.22
CA THR A 242 -1.71 19.85 17.47
C THR A 242 -1.32 19.70 18.95
N LYS A 243 -2.20 20.00 19.90
CA LYS A 243 -1.85 20.02 21.33
C LYS A 243 -1.51 18.62 21.89
N LEU A 244 -0.36 18.48 22.53
CA LEU A 244 0.08 17.23 23.13
C LEU A 244 -0.59 17.00 24.49
N GLY A 245 -1.03 15.76 24.74
CA GLY A 245 -1.51 15.32 26.05
C GLY A 245 -0.36 15.11 27.03
N GLU A 246 -0.62 15.10 28.34
CA GLU A 246 0.42 14.99 29.37
C GLU A 246 1.30 13.72 29.23
N GLN A 247 0.69 12.58 28.86
CA GLN A 247 1.46 11.35 28.60
C GLN A 247 2.44 11.49 27.44
N ALA A 248 2.05 12.20 26.37
CA ALA A 248 2.92 12.48 25.25
C ALA A 248 4.07 13.41 25.65
N LYS A 249 3.78 14.45 26.44
CA LYS A 249 4.82 15.34 26.98
C LYS A 249 5.85 14.57 27.81
N GLU A 250 5.39 13.71 28.72
CA GLU A 250 6.26 12.86 29.53
C GLU A 250 7.10 11.91 28.67
N GLN A 251 6.50 11.33 27.62
CA GLN A 251 7.22 10.47 26.68
C GLN A 251 8.32 11.25 25.94
N PHE A 252 8.02 12.44 25.42
CA PHE A 252 9.02 13.22 24.71
C PHE A 252 10.12 13.80 25.60
N ILE A 253 9.85 14.06 26.89
CA ILE A 253 10.90 14.34 27.86
C ILE A 253 11.86 13.15 27.99
N LYS A 254 11.35 11.90 27.97
CA LYS A 254 12.21 10.70 28.03
C LYS A 254 13.05 10.54 26.78
N ILE A 255 12.49 10.82 25.61
CA ILE A 255 13.16 10.65 24.31
C ILE A 255 14.20 11.77 24.10
N TYR A 256 13.78 13.03 24.24
CA TYR A 256 14.56 14.20 23.82
C TYR A 256 15.09 15.04 24.99
N GLY A 257 14.79 14.69 26.23
CA GLY A 257 15.23 15.44 27.41
C GLY A 257 14.53 16.79 27.60
N ARG A 258 13.49 17.10 26.81
CA ARG A 258 12.72 18.36 26.88
C ARG A 258 11.22 18.15 26.62
N PRO A 259 10.34 18.98 27.20
CA PRO A 259 8.92 18.96 26.87
C PRO A 259 8.62 19.67 25.55
N PHE A 260 7.48 19.31 24.97
CA PHE A 260 6.84 19.99 23.85
C PHE A 260 5.36 20.17 24.17
N GLU A 261 4.78 21.31 23.83
CA GLU A 261 3.35 21.58 24.05
C GLU A 261 2.50 21.17 22.85
N THR A 262 3.07 21.18 21.64
CA THR A 262 2.38 20.84 20.40
C THR A 262 3.22 19.93 19.50
N THR A 263 2.56 19.24 18.57
CA THR A 263 3.23 18.50 17.49
C THR A 263 4.06 19.43 16.60
N GLU A 264 3.69 20.70 16.46
CA GLU A 264 4.44 21.69 15.68
C GLU A 264 5.81 21.97 16.29
N GLU A 265 5.88 22.13 17.62
CA GLU A 265 7.14 22.29 18.35
C GLU A 265 8.02 21.04 18.23
N LEU A 266 7.42 19.85 18.36
CA LEU A 266 8.12 18.58 18.17
C LEU A 266 8.71 18.46 16.76
N PHE A 267 7.93 18.77 15.72
CA PHE A 267 8.38 18.71 14.34
C PHE A 267 9.45 19.76 14.02
N ALA A 268 9.28 20.99 14.53
CA ALA A 268 10.26 22.05 14.36
C ALA A 268 11.62 21.64 14.96
N PHE A 269 11.62 21.06 16.16
CA PHE A 269 12.82 20.50 16.77
C PHE A 269 13.42 19.37 15.93
N GLY A 270 12.62 18.37 15.57
CA GLY A 270 13.10 17.20 14.81
C GLY A 270 13.68 17.53 13.44
N VAL A 271 13.13 18.54 12.75
CA VAL A 271 13.66 19.06 11.48
C VAL A 271 14.93 19.88 11.70
N THR A 272 14.97 20.73 12.73
CA THR A 272 16.10 21.62 13.01
C THR A 272 17.34 20.84 13.46
N GLU A 273 17.18 19.82 14.31
CA GLU A 273 18.27 18.93 14.73
C GLU A 273 18.99 18.31 13.53
N LYS A 274 18.26 17.93 12.48
CA LYS A 274 18.81 17.26 11.30
C LYS A 274 19.34 18.23 10.25
N LEU A 275 18.59 19.30 9.97
CA LEU A 275 18.83 20.16 8.80
C LEU A 275 19.25 21.59 9.15
N GLY A 276 19.03 22.06 10.39
CA GLY A 276 19.20 23.46 10.76
C GLY A 276 20.60 23.99 10.51
N ALA A 277 21.63 23.23 10.90
CA ALA A 277 23.02 23.59 10.67
C ALA A 277 23.42 23.54 9.19
N ALA A 278 22.93 22.55 8.45
CA ALA A 278 23.26 22.35 7.04
C ALA A 278 22.62 23.40 6.11
N TYR A 279 21.44 23.89 6.47
CA TYR A 279 20.63 24.80 5.66
C TYR A 279 20.57 26.24 6.20
N ASP A 280 21.16 26.49 7.37
CA ASP A 280 21.28 27.80 8.03
C ASP A 280 19.92 28.38 8.46
N PHE A 281 19.22 27.64 9.32
CA PHE A 281 17.98 28.08 9.95
C PHE A 281 17.87 27.66 11.43
N THR A 282 17.00 28.34 12.19
CA THR A 282 16.79 28.08 13.63
C THR A 282 15.47 27.36 13.89
N GLU A 283 15.32 26.79 15.09
CA GLU A 283 14.08 26.15 15.56
C GLU A 283 12.90 27.12 15.52
N ASP A 284 13.08 28.36 16.03
CA ASP A 284 12.05 29.41 16.00
C ASP A 284 11.58 29.75 14.58
N TYR A 285 12.52 29.80 13.62
CA TYR A 285 12.17 30.03 12.22
C TYR A 285 11.32 28.86 11.68
N MET A 286 11.74 27.63 11.95
CA MET A 286 11.03 26.45 11.46
C MET A 286 9.64 26.33 12.08
N LEU A 287 9.53 26.56 13.40
CA LEU A 287 8.25 26.58 14.10
C LEU A 287 7.30 27.62 13.49
N GLY A 288 7.78 28.84 13.24
CA GLY A 288 6.98 29.87 12.57
C GLY A 288 6.50 29.43 11.18
N LYS A 289 7.36 28.76 10.40
CA LYS A 289 6.99 28.25 9.07
C LYS A 289 5.98 27.12 9.12
N ILE A 290 6.07 26.23 10.10
CA ILE A 290 5.11 25.13 10.29
C ILE A 290 3.77 25.69 10.76
N HIS A 291 3.78 26.58 11.76
CA HIS A 291 2.58 27.19 12.33
C HIS A 291 1.76 27.98 11.30
N ASP A 292 2.44 28.71 10.41
CA ASP A 292 1.78 29.50 9.37
C ASP A 292 1.05 28.64 8.32
N LYS A 293 1.39 27.35 8.15
CA LYS A 293 0.85 26.48 7.08
C LYS A 293 -0.68 26.41 7.07
N PRO A 294 -1.36 26.02 8.15
CA PRO A 294 -2.82 25.92 8.17
C PRO A 294 -3.53 27.28 8.26
N ILE A 295 -2.88 28.31 8.83
CA ILE A 295 -3.55 29.57 9.21
C ILE A 295 -3.29 30.75 8.27
N ALA A 296 -2.21 30.71 7.49
CA ALA A 296 -1.78 31.78 6.60
C ALA A 296 -1.37 31.29 5.20
N PRO A 297 -2.22 30.57 4.44
CA PRO A 297 -1.88 30.12 3.09
C PRO A 297 -1.41 31.23 2.14
N ASN A 298 -1.83 32.47 2.36
CA ASN A 298 -1.38 33.66 1.62
C ASN A 298 0.14 33.90 1.73
N THR A 299 0.83 33.38 2.74
CA THR A 299 2.30 33.45 2.88
C THR A 299 3.01 32.32 2.11
N PHE A 300 2.25 31.33 1.63
CA PHE A 300 2.72 30.17 0.86
C PHE A 300 2.06 30.07 -0.51
N ASN A 301 2.05 31.18 -1.26
CA ASN A 301 1.48 31.24 -2.61
C ASN A 301 -0.01 30.86 -2.71
N TYR A 302 -0.78 31.08 -1.63
CA TYR A 302 -2.22 30.76 -1.59
C TYR A 302 -2.48 29.28 -1.85
N PHE A 303 -1.71 28.43 -1.18
CA PHE A 303 -1.77 26.98 -1.29
C PHE A 303 -1.88 26.35 0.11
N MET A 304 -2.69 25.30 0.22
CA MET A 304 -2.84 24.52 1.45
C MET A 304 -1.92 23.30 1.38
N ASP A 305 -1.09 23.07 2.38
CA ASP A 305 -0.07 22.02 2.33
C ASP A 305 -0.57 20.71 2.97
N HIS A 306 -0.95 19.73 2.15
CA HIS A 306 -1.38 18.43 2.65
C HIS A 306 -0.32 17.76 3.55
N ALA A 307 0.98 17.97 3.31
CA ALA A 307 2.05 17.33 4.07
C ALA A 307 1.99 17.65 5.57
N TYR A 308 1.61 18.90 5.91
CA TYR A 308 1.40 19.32 7.29
C TYR A 308 0.26 18.53 7.96
N PHE A 309 -0.86 18.39 7.27
CA PHE A 309 -2.02 17.66 7.78
C PHE A 309 -1.76 16.16 7.83
N SER A 310 -1.04 15.60 6.86
CA SER A 310 -0.64 14.19 6.86
C SER A 310 0.19 13.86 8.09
N ALA A 311 1.25 14.64 8.36
CA ALA A 311 2.09 14.43 9.54
C ALA A 311 1.29 14.59 10.85
N THR A 312 0.47 15.64 10.97
CA THR A 312 -0.29 15.88 12.20
C THR A 312 -1.39 14.82 12.43
N ARG A 313 -2.09 14.40 11.37
CA ARG A 313 -3.14 13.37 11.45
C ARG A 313 -2.54 12.00 11.74
N LEU A 314 -1.41 11.66 11.14
CA LEU A 314 -0.72 10.40 11.35
C LEU A 314 -0.16 10.29 12.77
N TYR A 315 0.39 11.38 13.32
CA TYR A 315 0.79 11.41 14.74
C TYR A 315 -0.36 10.98 15.66
N ARG A 316 -1.56 11.54 15.45
CA ARG A 316 -2.75 11.17 16.25
C ARG A 316 -3.15 9.72 16.06
N GLU A 317 -2.96 9.18 14.87
CA GLU A 317 -3.27 7.79 14.62
C GLU A 317 -2.30 6.86 15.32
N ILE A 318 -1.00 7.15 15.29
CA ILE A 318 0.02 6.41 16.03
C ILE A 318 -0.28 6.47 17.54
N GLU A 319 -0.55 7.66 18.07
CA GLU A 319 -0.90 7.86 19.49
C GLU A 319 -2.12 7.02 19.92
N ASN A 320 -3.16 6.97 19.09
CA ASN A 320 -4.41 6.26 19.41
C ASN A 320 -4.35 4.75 19.16
N SER A 321 -3.71 4.32 18.06
CA SER A 321 -3.72 2.93 17.60
C SER A 321 -2.55 2.11 18.13
N ILE A 322 -1.33 2.66 18.07
CA ILE A 322 -0.11 1.98 18.51
C ILE A 322 0.11 2.17 20.01
N GLY A 323 -0.17 3.38 20.50
CA GLY A 323 0.05 3.80 21.88
C GLY A 323 1.27 4.73 22.01
N ILE A 324 1.11 5.80 22.79
CA ILE A 324 2.14 6.83 22.99
C ILE A 324 3.44 6.26 23.59
N GLU A 325 3.35 5.20 24.39
CA GLU A 325 4.48 4.56 25.04
C GLU A 325 5.45 3.86 24.06
N LYS A 326 4.96 3.49 22.87
CA LYS A 326 5.76 2.85 21.82
C LYS A 326 6.33 3.86 20.82
N LEU A 327 5.81 5.08 20.82
CA LEU A 327 6.32 6.16 19.98
C LEU A 327 7.77 6.46 20.37
N ASN A 328 8.65 6.50 19.36
CA ASN A 328 10.08 6.70 19.48
C ASN A 328 10.59 7.68 18.41
N GLU A 329 11.89 7.95 18.40
CA GLU A 329 12.52 8.91 17.47
C GLU A 329 12.25 8.59 15.98
N LYS A 330 12.21 7.31 15.62
CA LYS A 330 12.01 6.86 14.23
C LYS A 330 10.59 7.18 13.73
N HIS A 331 9.60 7.16 14.63
CA HIS A 331 8.25 7.63 14.30
C HIS A 331 8.26 9.14 14.01
N VAL A 332 8.98 9.93 14.79
CA VAL A 332 9.12 11.37 14.56
C VAL A 332 9.89 11.65 13.26
N ASP A 333 10.87 10.82 12.93
CA ASP A 333 11.59 10.90 11.65
C ASP A 333 10.67 10.61 10.47
N ALA A 334 9.81 9.59 10.56
CA ALA A 334 8.79 9.33 9.55
C ALA A 334 7.81 10.51 9.38
N LEU A 335 7.35 11.10 10.49
CA LEU A 335 6.45 12.26 10.47
C LEU A 335 7.10 13.52 9.90
N THR A 336 8.36 13.78 10.24
CA THR A 336 9.12 14.92 9.69
C THR A 336 9.51 14.71 8.23
N ALA A 337 9.75 13.46 7.78
CA ALA A 337 9.90 13.13 6.38
C ALA A 337 8.64 13.49 5.58
N ILE A 338 7.46 13.07 6.08
CA ILE A 338 6.17 13.47 5.52
C ILE A 338 6.05 14.99 5.52
N LEU A 339 6.32 15.68 6.62
CA LEU A 339 6.20 17.14 6.67
C LEU A 339 7.08 17.87 5.63
N LEU A 340 8.25 17.31 5.33
CA LEU A 340 9.23 17.91 4.41
C LEU A 340 8.93 17.65 2.93
N HIS A 341 8.23 16.56 2.57
CA HIS A 341 8.22 16.06 1.19
C HIS A 341 7.62 17.03 0.15
N ASN A 342 6.65 17.84 0.57
CA ASN A 342 6.00 18.80 -0.31
C ASN A 342 6.62 20.20 -0.20
N SER A 343 5.84 21.17 0.29
CA SER A 343 6.16 22.58 0.05
C SER A 343 7.11 23.17 1.11
N LEU A 344 7.21 22.55 2.28
CA LEU A 344 8.10 23.00 3.36
C LEU A 344 9.57 22.94 2.94
N PHE A 345 10.07 21.79 2.48
CA PHE A 345 11.46 21.70 2.07
C PHE A 345 11.74 22.62 0.88
N LYS A 346 10.94 22.53 -0.19
CA LYS A 346 11.14 23.28 -1.44
C LYS A 346 11.18 24.80 -1.24
N PHE A 347 10.32 25.35 -0.38
CA PHE A 347 10.16 26.81 -0.29
C PHE A 347 10.66 27.45 1.02
N ALA A 348 10.75 26.69 2.11
CA ALA A 348 11.18 27.22 3.41
C ALA A 348 12.60 26.77 3.81
N VAL A 349 13.10 25.67 3.24
CA VAL A 349 14.44 25.12 3.55
C VAL A 349 15.41 25.34 2.39
N SER A 350 15.10 24.79 1.21
CA SER A 350 16.02 24.81 0.06
C SER A 350 15.87 26.04 -0.83
N PHE A 351 14.77 26.79 -0.73
CA PHE A 351 14.47 27.94 -1.58
C PHE A 351 14.62 27.62 -3.08
N PHE A 352 14.05 26.48 -3.50
CA PHE A 352 14.13 25.88 -4.84
C PHE A 352 13.99 26.87 -6.01
N ASN A 353 13.06 27.84 -5.91
CA ASN A 353 12.80 28.85 -6.94
C ASN A 353 13.41 30.24 -6.62
N GLY A 354 14.22 30.34 -5.57
CA GLY A 354 14.74 31.60 -5.04
C GLY A 354 16.18 31.89 -5.47
N LYS A 355 16.57 33.17 -5.38
CA LYS A 355 17.97 33.61 -5.61
C LYS A 355 18.95 33.03 -4.58
N ASN A 356 18.45 32.53 -3.45
CA ASN A 356 19.20 31.97 -2.34
C ASN A 356 19.03 30.44 -2.26
N TYR A 357 18.85 29.78 -3.41
CA TYR A 357 18.77 28.32 -3.50
C TYR A 357 19.90 27.65 -2.70
N LYS A 358 19.53 26.75 -1.78
CA LYS A 358 20.42 25.90 -1.00
C LYS A 358 20.52 24.53 -1.67
N ARG A 359 21.56 23.78 -1.35
CA ARG A 359 21.83 22.48 -1.99
C ARG A 359 20.69 21.46 -1.81
N PRO A 360 20.60 20.46 -2.71
CA PRO A 360 19.68 19.33 -2.56
C PRO A 360 19.88 18.57 -1.24
N LEU A 361 18.84 17.87 -0.79
CA LEU A 361 18.87 17.01 0.39
C LEU A 361 19.76 15.79 0.14
N ARG A 362 20.58 15.44 1.12
CA ARG A 362 21.41 14.24 1.07
C ARG A 362 20.79 13.10 1.88
N MET A 363 21.04 11.87 1.45
CA MET A 363 20.49 10.69 2.10
C MET A 363 20.99 10.52 3.54
N GLU A 364 22.18 11.01 3.91
CA GLU A 364 22.71 10.89 5.27
C GLU A 364 22.08 11.87 6.26
N GLU A 365 21.40 12.91 5.78
CA GLU A 365 20.83 13.96 6.63
C GLU A 365 19.45 13.60 7.14
N HIS A 366 18.64 12.99 6.28
CA HIS A 366 17.31 12.50 6.61
C HIS A 366 16.90 11.41 5.58
N PRO A 367 17.30 10.14 5.78
CA PRO A 367 17.14 9.09 4.78
C PRO A 367 15.69 8.88 4.32
N LEU A 368 14.73 8.95 5.25
CA LEU A 368 13.31 8.78 4.92
C LEU A 368 12.76 9.96 4.12
N ALA A 369 13.15 11.20 4.46
CA ALA A 369 12.73 12.39 3.71
C ALA A 369 13.34 12.43 2.32
N PHE A 370 14.62 12.05 2.20
CA PHE A 370 15.32 11.91 0.91
C PHE A 370 14.58 10.91 0.02
N LEU A 371 14.29 9.72 0.54
CA LEU A 371 13.65 8.68 -0.23
C LEU A 371 12.20 9.02 -0.60
N LEU A 372 11.45 9.64 0.33
CA LEU A 372 10.08 10.08 0.07
C LEU A 372 10.01 11.11 -1.05
N MET A 373 10.83 12.16 -0.99
CA MET A 373 10.87 13.19 -2.04
C MET A 373 11.28 12.62 -3.39
N LEU A 374 12.24 11.68 -3.42
CA LEU A 374 12.66 11.02 -4.65
C LEU A 374 11.53 10.16 -5.23
N CYS A 375 10.94 9.28 -4.42
CA CYS A 375 9.94 8.32 -4.87
C CYS A 375 8.62 9.00 -5.27
N ASP A 376 8.19 10.04 -4.55
CA ASP A 376 7.01 10.84 -4.89
C ASP A 376 7.15 11.48 -6.28
N GLU A 377 8.29 12.14 -6.54
CA GLU A 377 8.56 12.76 -7.84
C GLU A 377 8.70 11.73 -8.98
N LEU A 378 9.37 10.58 -8.71
CA LEU A 378 9.48 9.49 -9.68
C LEU A 378 8.13 8.88 -10.03
N GLN A 379 7.23 8.76 -9.05
CA GLN A 379 5.86 8.29 -9.26
C GLN A 379 5.06 9.39 -9.95
N CYS A 380 5.17 9.47 -11.28
CA CYS A 380 4.42 10.40 -12.13
C CYS A 380 3.52 9.71 -13.18
N TRP A 381 3.50 8.36 -13.22
CA TRP A 381 2.69 7.55 -14.13
C TRP A 381 1.36 7.09 -13.51
N ASP A 382 0.61 6.30 -14.28
CA ASP A 382 -0.68 5.71 -13.93
C ASP A 382 -1.77 6.74 -13.58
N ARG A 383 -1.66 7.93 -14.17
CA ARG A 383 -2.64 9.01 -13.96
C ARG A 383 -3.83 8.83 -14.88
N THR A 384 -5.03 8.75 -14.30
CA THR A 384 -6.28 8.85 -15.06
C THR A 384 -6.64 10.31 -15.30
N ALA A 385 -6.76 10.71 -16.57
CA ALA A 385 -7.01 12.10 -16.97
C ALA A 385 -8.48 12.52 -16.77
N TYR A 386 -8.99 12.48 -15.54
CA TYR A 386 -10.34 12.97 -15.23
C TYR A 386 -10.40 14.49 -14.99
N GLY A 387 -9.30 15.09 -14.53
CA GLY A 387 -9.25 16.52 -14.19
C GLY A 387 -9.40 17.47 -15.38
N ARG A 388 -9.95 18.67 -15.13
CA ARG A 388 -10.23 19.68 -16.20
C ARG A 388 -8.99 20.04 -17.03
N ASN A 389 -7.81 20.14 -16.41
CA ASN A 389 -6.55 20.42 -17.11
C ASN A 389 -5.90 19.15 -17.67
N SER A 390 -6.02 18.01 -16.97
CA SER A 390 -5.46 16.72 -17.40
C SER A 390 -5.92 16.28 -18.78
N ARG A 391 -7.09 16.73 -19.27
CA ARG A 391 -7.56 16.48 -20.66
C ARG A 391 -6.69 17.10 -21.75
N THR A 392 -5.82 18.05 -21.39
CA THR A 392 -4.94 18.78 -22.32
C THR A 392 -3.45 18.43 -22.16
N GLU A 393 -3.12 17.61 -21.15
CA GLU A 393 -1.76 17.17 -20.83
C GLU A 393 -1.54 15.74 -21.32
N LEU A 394 -0.30 15.39 -21.68
CA LEU A 394 0.05 14.03 -22.09
C LEU A 394 0.87 13.39 -20.97
N HIS A 395 0.20 12.74 -20.02
CA HIS A 395 0.84 12.05 -18.90
C HIS A 395 1.30 10.64 -19.29
N PRO A 396 2.37 10.11 -18.65
CA PRO A 396 2.75 8.73 -18.85
C PRO A 396 1.71 7.80 -18.22
N MET A 397 1.30 6.79 -18.97
CA MET A 397 0.35 5.76 -18.53
C MET A 397 1.03 4.66 -17.71
N ALA A 398 2.33 4.44 -17.91
CA ALA A 398 3.10 3.43 -17.20
C ALA A 398 4.59 3.79 -17.14
N ALA A 399 5.34 3.10 -16.30
CA ALA A 399 6.79 3.20 -16.26
C ALA A 399 7.43 1.82 -16.08
N ASP A 400 8.58 1.60 -16.71
CA ASP A 400 9.47 0.48 -16.40
C ASP A 400 10.73 1.05 -15.75
N PHE A 401 11.24 0.35 -14.73
CA PHE A 401 12.47 0.71 -14.04
C PHE A 401 13.53 -0.37 -14.23
N ASP A 402 14.80 -0.01 -14.22
CA ASP A 402 15.94 -0.90 -14.04
C ASP A 402 16.86 -0.27 -12.98
N PHE A 403 17.11 -1.03 -11.90
CA PHE A 403 17.88 -0.60 -10.73
C PHE A 403 19.33 -1.14 -10.69
N LYS A 404 19.90 -1.54 -11.84
CA LYS A 404 21.29 -2.04 -11.89
C LYS A 404 22.32 -0.98 -11.50
N ASN A 405 23.44 -1.47 -10.97
CA ASN A 405 24.66 -0.68 -10.74
C ASN A 405 24.44 0.56 -9.85
N ASN A 406 23.63 0.45 -8.80
CA ASN A 406 23.30 1.57 -7.90
C ASN A 406 22.70 2.78 -8.63
N ALA A 407 22.04 2.59 -9.78
CA ALA A 407 21.44 3.66 -10.58
C ALA A 407 19.96 3.39 -10.86
N ILE A 408 19.21 4.44 -11.21
CA ILE A 408 17.81 4.34 -11.63
C ILE A 408 17.74 4.65 -13.13
N HIS A 409 17.32 3.66 -13.90
CA HIS A 409 16.91 3.88 -15.29
C HIS A 409 15.39 3.76 -15.40
N ALA A 410 14.71 4.86 -15.72
CA ALA A 410 13.26 4.92 -15.80
C ALA A 410 12.79 5.19 -17.24
N ILE A 411 11.98 4.30 -17.78
CA ILE A 411 11.30 4.47 -19.06
C ILE A 411 9.84 4.80 -18.81
N TYR A 412 9.42 6.01 -19.14
CA TYR A 412 8.02 6.45 -18.99
C TYR A 412 7.27 6.29 -20.30
N TYR A 413 6.22 5.48 -20.29
CA TYR A 413 5.45 5.16 -21.48
C TYR A 413 4.21 6.03 -21.61
N TYR A 414 4.05 6.60 -22.81
CA TYR A 414 2.84 7.27 -23.24
C TYR A 414 2.05 6.36 -24.18
N ASP A 415 0.74 6.62 -24.29
CA ASP A 415 -0.13 5.85 -25.16
C ASP A 415 0.34 5.95 -26.63
N LYS A 416 0.50 4.80 -27.28
CA LYS A 416 0.84 4.71 -28.69
C LYS A 416 -0.22 5.35 -29.59
N GLU A 417 -1.49 5.40 -29.17
CA GLU A 417 -2.54 6.12 -29.90
C GLU A 417 -2.28 7.64 -29.94
N GLU A 418 -1.46 8.17 -29.03
CA GLU A 418 -1.09 9.58 -28.95
C GLU A 418 0.18 9.94 -29.76
N GLN A 419 0.68 9.00 -30.58
CA GLN A 419 1.92 9.16 -31.36
C GLN A 419 1.87 10.37 -32.31
N GLU A 420 0.72 10.64 -32.94
CA GLU A 420 0.57 11.79 -33.84
C GLU A 420 0.81 13.13 -33.12
N LYS A 421 0.32 13.26 -31.87
CA LYS A 421 0.54 14.45 -31.05
C LYS A 421 2.01 14.60 -30.67
N ILE A 422 2.67 13.49 -30.32
CA ILE A 422 4.10 13.43 -29.99
C ILE A 422 4.95 13.84 -31.20
N ASP A 423 4.65 13.31 -32.39
CA ASP A 423 5.41 13.59 -33.61
C ASP A 423 5.24 15.05 -34.04
N ALA A 424 4.02 15.59 -33.96
CA ALA A 424 3.75 17.01 -34.21
C ALA A 424 4.47 17.93 -33.22
N PHE A 425 4.64 17.53 -31.96
CA PHE A 425 5.49 18.23 -31.01
C PHE A 425 6.96 18.17 -31.40
N LYS A 426 7.51 16.99 -31.70
CA LYS A 426 8.93 16.81 -32.07
C LYS A 426 9.33 17.64 -33.28
N VAL A 427 8.47 17.73 -34.30
CA VAL A 427 8.71 18.58 -35.48
C VAL A 427 8.79 20.06 -35.10
N ARG A 428 7.84 20.55 -34.28
CA ARG A 428 7.82 21.94 -33.83
C ARG A 428 9.04 22.27 -32.96
N TYR A 429 9.42 21.35 -32.07
CA TYR A 429 10.56 21.52 -31.16
C TYR A 429 11.88 21.59 -31.92
N ARG A 430 12.13 20.65 -32.85
CA ARG A 430 13.32 20.68 -33.71
C ARG A 430 13.41 21.95 -34.54
N LYS A 431 12.29 22.41 -35.10
CA LYS A 431 12.26 23.68 -35.83
C LYS A 431 12.66 24.86 -34.94
N TRP A 432 12.19 24.88 -33.68
CA TRP A 432 12.57 25.93 -32.73
C TRP A 432 14.07 25.88 -32.37
N GLU A 433 14.66 24.68 -32.25
CA GLU A 433 16.11 24.51 -32.08
C GLU A 433 16.88 25.01 -33.33
N ASP A 434 16.43 24.62 -34.52
CA ASP A 434 17.04 25.02 -35.80
C ASP A 434 16.94 26.54 -36.04
N ASP A 435 15.86 27.18 -35.57
CA ASP A 435 15.62 28.63 -35.62
C ASP A 435 16.42 29.39 -34.53
N GLY A 436 17.32 28.72 -33.80
CA GLY A 436 18.21 29.33 -32.82
C GLY A 436 17.59 29.57 -31.44
N GLU A 437 16.59 28.77 -31.07
CA GLU A 437 15.90 28.80 -29.77
C GLU A 437 15.21 30.16 -29.47
N VAL A 438 14.80 30.88 -30.52
CA VAL A 438 14.19 32.21 -30.39
C VAL A 438 12.75 32.11 -29.88
N GLY A 439 12.46 32.74 -28.75
CA GLY A 439 11.11 32.82 -28.17
C GLY A 439 10.82 31.68 -27.18
N LYS A 440 9.53 31.39 -26.94
CA LYS A 440 9.13 30.32 -26.00
C LYS A 440 9.20 28.97 -26.69
N ALA A 441 9.90 28.01 -26.09
CA ALA A 441 9.95 26.63 -26.55
C ALA A 441 8.53 26.04 -26.71
N PRO A 442 8.25 25.29 -27.80
CA PRO A 442 7.04 24.48 -27.92
C PRO A 442 6.90 23.55 -26.72
N ARG A 443 5.67 23.33 -26.24
CA ARG A 443 5.40 22.48 -25.08
C ARG A 443 4.34 21.43 -25.37
N LEU A 444 4.55 20.24 -24.84
CA LEU A 444 3.56 19.18 -24.70
C LEU A 444 3.70 18.68 -23.26
N LYS A 445 2.95 19.31 -22.34
CA LYS A 445 3.15 19.18 -20.90
C LYS A 445 3.19 17.71 -20.44
N ALA A 446 4.05 17.42 -19.46
CA ALA A 446 4.43 16.08 -18.97
C ALA A 446 5.22 15.20 -19.95
N TYR A 447 5.01 15.28 -21.27
CA TYR A 447 5.88 14.62 -22.26
C TYR A 447 7.19 15.39 -22.46
N SER A 448 7.07 16.69 -22.70
CA SER A 448 8.20 17.52 -23.08
C SER A 448 9.17 17.74 -21.92
N ASP A 449 8.71 17.70 -20.67
CA ASP A 449 9.59 17.78 -19.48
C ASP A 449 10.57 16.59 -19.37
N MET A 450 10.25 15.45 -20.01
CA MET A 450 11.12 14.27 -20.07
C MET A 450 11.88 14.16 -21.41
N ALA A 451 11.28 14.62 -22.51
CA ALA A 451 11.81 14.45 -23.86
C ALA A 451 12.72 15.58 -24.35
N GLU A 452 12.61 16.77 -23.76
CA GLU A 452 13.43 17.94 -24.11
C GLU A 452 14.90 17.73 -23.71
N LYS A 453 15.79 18.46 -24.39
CA LYS A 453 17.25 18.42 -24.15
C LYS A 453 17.63 18.73 -22.69
N GLU A 454 16.88 19.63 -22.04
CA GLU A 454 17.10 20.02 -20.65
C GLU A 454 16.66 18.95 -19.64
N GLN A 455 15.89 17.93 -20.06
CA GLN A 455 15.25 16.92 -19.20
C GLN A 455 14.79 17.51 -17.86
N ARG A 456 13.89 18.50 -17.93
CA ARG A 456 13.42 19.28 -16.76
C ARG A 456 12.95 18.38 -15.62
N PHE A 457 12.31 17.26 -15.95
CA PHE A 457 11.85 16.29 -14.96
C PHE A 457 13.01 15.76 -14.10
N ALA A 458 14.08 15.23 -14.71
CA ALA A 458 15.26 14.76 -13.97
C ALA A 458 15.99 15.92 -13.27
N SER A 459 16.16 17.05 -13.97
CA SER A 459 16.82 18.25 -13.41
C SER A 459 16.09 18.83 -12.19
N ASP A 460 14.76 18.75 -12.15
CA ASP A 460 13.98 19.25 -11.02
C ASP A 460 14.08 18.29 -9.82
N ILE A 461 14.17 16.98 -10.05
CA ILE A 461 14.47 15.99 -8.99
C ILE A 461 15.87 16.23 -8.41
N GLU A 462 16.90 16.41 -9.25
CA GLU A 462 18.28 16.67 -8.84
C GLU A 462 18.44 17.96 -8.01
N LYS A 463 17.51 18.91 -8.14
CA LYS A 463 17.47 20.13 -7.31
C LYS A 463 16.84 19.89 -5.94
N ILE A 464 16.05 18.83 -5.78
CA ILE A 464 15.38 18.46 -4.52
C ILE A 464 16.28 17.52 -3.72
N VAL A 465 16.81 16.47 -4.36
CA VAL A 465 17.65 15.44 -3.74
C VAL A 465 18.98 15.25 -4.46
N GLU A 466 20.05 14.93 -3.73
CA GLU A 466 21.39 14.70 -4.29
C GLU A 466 21.49 13.27 -4.85
N LEU A 467 21.67 13.15 -6.17
CA LEU A 467 21.65 11.87 -6.90
C LEU A 467 23.04 11.35 -7.30
N ALA A 468 24.11 11.85 -6.68
CA ALA A 468 25.49 11.46 -7.04
C ALA A 468 25.73 9.94 -6.88
N ASP A 469 25.23 9.36 -5.78
CA ASP A 469 25.33 7.93 -5.47
C ASP A 469 24.12 7.10 -5.92
N LEU A 470 23.18 7.74 -6.63
CA LEU A 470 21.99 7.11 -7.21
C LEU A 470 21.64 7.79 -8.56
N PRO A 471 22.48 7.66 -9.60
CA PRO A 471 22.28 8.38 -10.86
C PRO A 471 20.93 8.05 -11.51
N LEU A 472 20.20 9.08 -11.96
CA LEU A 472 18.91 8.95 -12.59
C LEU A 472 19.00 9.16 -14.10
N THR A 473 18.49 8.20 -14.88
CA THR A 473 18.30 8.33 -16.32
C THR A 473 16.82 8.21 -16.65
N VAL A 474 16.27 9.19 -17.36
CA VAL A 474 14.86 9.24 -17.75
C VAL A 474 14.72 9.17 -19.27
N VAL A 475 13.88 8.24 -19.73
CA VAL A 475 13.63 8.01 -21.16
C VAL A 475 12.13 7.98 -21.43
N PRO A 476 11.59 8.83 -22.32
CA PRO A 476 10.20 8.71 -22.76
C PRO A 476 10.06 7.63 -23.85
N GLY A 477 9.05 6.77 -23.72
CA GLY A 477 8.70 5.72 -24.69
C GLY A 477 7.22 5.72 -25.06
N THR A 478 6.80 4.92 -26.03
CA THR A 478 5.39 4.66 -26.33
C THR A 478 5.09 3.17 -26.34
N ARG A 479 3.94 2.77 -25.77
CA ARG A 479 3.44 1.39 -25.85
C ARG A 479 1.91 1.37 -25.96
N ALA A 480 1.33 0.24 -26.35
CA ALA A 480 -0.13 0.10 -26.34
C ALA A 480 -0.63 0.04 -24.89
N VAL A 481 -1.80 0.63 -24.62
CA VAL A 481 -2.43 0.55 -23.30
C VAL A 481 -2.80 -0.91 -23.00
N ASP A 482 -2.30 -1.45 -21.89
CA ASP A 482 -2.80 -2.71 -21.35
C ASP A 482 -3.95 -2.42 -20.38
N ARG A 483 -5.18 -2.69 -20.84
CA ARG A 483 -6.39 -2.59 -19.99
C ARG A 483 -6.79 -3.94 -19.41
N LYS A 484 -6.19 -5.05 -19.85
CA LYS A 484 -6.59 -6.39 -19.42
C LYS A 484 -6.00 -6.74 -18.06
N SER A 485 -4.77 -6.33 -17.78
CA SER A 485 -4.10 -6.55 -16.50
C SER A 485 -4.77 -5.85 -15.33
N LYS A 486 -5.48 -4.74 -15.58
CA LYS A 486 -6.13 -3.94 -14.54
C LYS A 486 -7.37 -4.59 -13.94
N HIS A 487 -7.97 -5.58 -14.61
CA HIS A 487 -9.20 -6.23 -14.15
C HIS A 487 -10.31 -5.26 -13.70
N THR A 488 -10.41 -4.08 -14.35
CA THR A 488 -11.42 -3.07 -14.00
C THR A 488 -12.78 -3.48 -14.57
N TYR A 489 -13.74 -3.80 -13.69
CA TYR A 489 -15.11 -4.15 -14.05
C TYR A 489 -16.05 -2.95 -13.88
N LEU A 490 -17.28 -3.05 -14.39
CA LEU A 490 -18.31 -2.03 -14.13
C LEU A 490 -18.65 -1.94 -12.64
N SER A 491 -18.55 -3.07 -11.95
CA SER A 491 -18.64 -3.14 -10.49
C SER A 491 -17.30 -2.74 -9.89
N ALA A 492 -17.25 -1.58 -9.24
CA ALA A 492 -16.12 -1.14 -8.44
C ALA A 492 -16.63 -0.86 -7.03
N SER A 493 -16.04 -1.53 -6.03
CA SER A 493 -16.43 -1.38 -4.63
C SER A 493 -15.59 -0.29 -4.00
N ASN A 494 -16.23 0.59 -3.23
CA ASN A 494 -15.48 1.37 -2.27
C ASN A 494 -14.96 0.47 -1.13
N PHE A 495 -14.03 1.02 -0.39
CA PHE A 495 -13.34 0.34 0.70
C PHE A 495 -14.27 -0.23 1.78
N LEU A 496 -15.21 0.58 2.26
CA LEU A 496 -16.12 0.18 3.36
C LEU A 496 -16.87 -1.09 2.99
N HIS A 497 -17.35 -1.16 1.74
CA HIS A 497 -18.05 -2.34 1.27
C HIS A 497 -17.15 -3.59 1.28
N LEU A 498 -15.86 -3.50 0.92
CA LEU A 498 -14.98 -4.68 0.88
C LEU A 498 -14.69 -5.27 2.27
N TYR A 499 -14.37 -4.44 3.26
CA TYR A 499 -14.12 -4.91 4.62
C TYR A 499 -15.39 -5.51 5.24
N ASP A 500 -16.50 -4.79 5.15
CA ASP A 500 -17.79 -5.26 5.66
C ASP A 500 -18.23 -6.56 4.98
N PHE A 501 -17.99 -6.69 3.67
CA PHE A 501 -18.23 -7.96 2.96
C PHE A 501 -17.35 -9.07 3.48
N ALA A 502 -16.06 -8.83 3.72
CA ALA A 502 -15.16 -9.83 4.26
C ALA A 502 -15.60 -10.30 5.66
N VAL A 503 -15.98 -9.37 6.54
CA VAL A 503 -16.52 -9.67 7.88
C VAL A 503 -17.79 -10.51 7.78
N ALA A 504 -18.73 -10.11 6.93
CA ALA A 504 -20.00 -10.82 6.75
C ALA A 504 -19.80 -12.20 6.07
N LEU A 505 -18.83 -12.30 5.15
CA LEU A 505 -18.40 -13.56 4.55
C LEU A 505 -17.80 -14.49 5.61
N ASN A 506 -17.02 -13.99 6.57
CA ASN A 506 -16.49 -14.83 7.65
C ASN A 506 -17.60 -15.35 8.58
N ALA A 507 -18.53 -14.46 8.98
CA ALA A 507 -19.65 -14.77 9.88
C ALA A 507 -20.48 -15.99 9.43
N ARG A 508 -20.55 -16.27 8.12
CA ARG A 508 -21.29 -17.41 7.57
C ARG A 508 -20.91 -18.76 8.20
N TYR A 509 -19.64 -18.93 8.57
CA TYR A 509 -19.13 -20.18 9.12
C TYR A 509 -19.68 -20.44 10.53
N SER A 510 -19.91 -19.36 11.28
CA SER A 510 -20.44 -19.38 12.63
C SER A 510 -21.98 -19.38 12.65
N TYR A 511 -22.63 -18.64 11.73
CA TYR A 511 -24.05 -18.27 11.86
C TYR A 511 -24.98 -18.77 10.73
N GLN A 512 -24.45 -19.26 9.60
CA GLN A 512 -25.23 -19.85 8.50
C GLN A 512 -26.43 -19.01 8.01
N GLY A 513 -26.36 -17.67 8.05
CA GLY A 513 -27.47 -16.81 7.61
C GLY A 513 -28.50 -16.47 8.69
N ALA A 514 -28.20 -16.75 9.97
CA ALA A 514 -29.02 -16.39 11.13
C ALA A 514 -28.54 -15.12 11.87
N GLU A 515 -27.63 -14.34 11.26
CA GLU A 515 -27.01 -13.16 11.87
C GLU A 515 -28.05 -12.06 12.16
N LYS A 516 -28.11 -11.59 13.42
CA LYS A 516 -29.00 -10.46 13.81
C LYS A 516 -28.31 -9.12 13.58
N ASP A 517 -29.10 -8.06 13.42
CA ASP A 517 -28.58 -6.72 13.13
C ASP A 517 -27.73 -6.10 14.25
N ASP A 518 -27.83 -6.61 15.48
CA ASP A 518 -27.07 -6.13 16.66
C ASP A 518 -25.68 -6.82 16.83
N GLU A 519 -25.27 -7.70 15.90
CA GLU A 519 -24.06 -8.54 16.05
C GLU A 519 -22.79 -7.99 15.35
N THR A 520 -22.85 -6.84 14.65
CA THR A 520 -21.72 -6.32 13.85
C THR A 520 -20.40 -6.25 14.61
N GLU A 521 -20.39 -5.72 15.83
CA GLU A 521 -19.17 -5.67 16.67
C GLU A 521 -18.65 -7.05 17.09
N ALA A 522 -19.53 -8.07 17.18
CA ALA A 522 -19.12 -9.44 17.44
C ALA A 522 -18.52 -10.07 16.18
N LEU A 523 -19.12 -9.85 15.01
CA LEU A 523 -18.61 -10.34 13.73
C LEU A 523 -17.24 -9.74 13.39
N GLU A 524 -17.05 -8.44 13.63
CA GLU A 524 -15.76 -7.77 13.46
C GLU A 524 -14.70 -8.38 14.38
N ARG A 525 -15.02 -8.63 15.66
CA ARG A 525 -14.08 -9.28 16.59
C ARG A 525 -13.70 -10.69 16.15
N GLU A 526 -14.65 -11.51 15.72
CA GLU A 526 -14.36 -12.86 15.20
C GLU A 526 -13.47 -12.81 13.95
N PHE A 527 -13.65 -11.79 13.10
CA PHE A 527 -12.80 -11.57 11.93
C PHE A 527 -11.39 -11.11 12.31
N GLU A 528 -11.26 -10.20 13.26
CA GLU A 528 -9.98 -9.69 13.79
C GLU A 528 -9.16 -10.77 14.52
N GLU A 529 -9.81 -11.82 15.04
CA GLU A 529 -9.14 -12.97 15.66
C GLU A 529 -8.49 -13.92 14.64
N LEU A 530 -8.83 -13.82 13.35
CA LEU A 530 -8.17 -14.60 12.30
C LEU A 530 -6.75 -14.10 12.05
N SER A 531 -5.87 -14.99 11.57
CA SER A 531 -4.60 -14.54 10.99
C SER A 531 -4.79 -13.72 9.71
N LEU A 532 -3.80 -12.88 9.41
CA LEU A 532 -3.77 -12.03 8.22
C LEU A 532 -4.06 -12.82 6.92
N GLU A 533 -3.55 -14.05 6.80
CA GLU A 533 -3.83 -14.93 5.65
C GLU A 533 -5.33 -15.12 5.40
N TYR A 534 -6.09 -15.45 6.44
CA TYR A 534 -7.52 -15.74 6.33
C TYR A 534 -8.36 -14.47 6.23
N GLN A 535 -7.94 -13.38 6.89
CA GLN A 535 -8.54 -12.06 6.68
C GLN A 535 -8.43 -11.66 5.21
N LEU A 536 -7.24 -11.77 4.62
CA LEU A 536 -7.01 -11.48 3.20
C LEU A 536 -7.74 -12.45 2.28
N SER A 537 -7.85 -13.74 2.64
CA SER A 537 -8.64 -14.71 1.86
C SER A 537 -10.10 -14.27 1.73
N ASN A 538 -10.72 -13.83 2.84
CA ASN A 538 -12.07 -13.29 2.85
C ASN A 538 -12.18 -11.96 2.07
N ILE A 539 -11.20 -11.05 2.19
CA ILE A 539 -11.17 -9.80 1.42
C ILE A 539 -11.03 -10.08 -0.09
N ASN A 540 -10.16 -11.02 -0.48
CA ASN A 540 -9.96 -11.43 -1.87
C ASN A 540 -11.19 -12.16 -2.43
N GLN A 541 -11.93 -12.89 -1.60
CA GLN A 541 -13.24 -13.42 -1.95
C GLN A 541 -14.24 -12.31 -2.27
N ALA A 542 -14.32 -11.27 -1.43
CA ALA A 542 -15.16 -10.11 -1.69
C ALA A 542 -14.77 -9.38 -2.99
N LYS A 543 -13.47 -9.13 -3.21
CA LYS A 543 -12.95 -8.50 -4.44
C LYS A 543 -13.28 -9.28 -5.71
N SER A 544 -13.16 -10.60 -5.66
CA SER A 544 -13.43 -11.48 -6.82
C SER A 544 -14.90 -11.46 -7.25
N PHE A 545 -15.81 -10.99 -6.40
CA PHE A 545 -17.23 -10.93 -6.72
C PHE A 545 -17.53 -10.03 -7.92
N ALA A 546 -16.81 -8.91 -8.07
CA ALA A 546 -16.96 -8.04 -9.24
C ALA A 546 -16.69 -8.81 -10.57
N ARG A 547 -15.65 -9.64 -10.58
CA ARG A 547 -15.31 -10.52 -11.71
C ARG A 547 -16.40 -11.55 -11.98
N TYR A 548 -17.00 -12.12 -10.93
CA TYR A 548 -18.08 -13.10 -11.08
C TYR A 548 -19.34 -12.46 -11.65
N LEU A 549 -19.69 -11.26 -11.20
CA LEU A 549 -20.83 -10.52 -11.74
C LEU A 549 -20.62 -10.16 -13.21
N ASP A 550 -19.43 -9.70 -13.59
CA ASP A 550 -19.08 -9.40 -14.98
C ASP A 550 -19.26 -10.63 -15.88
N ALA A 551 -18.78 -11.81 -15.44
CA ALA A 551 -18.97 -13.07 -16.15
C ALA A 551 -20.45 -13.49 -16.31
N LEU A 552 -21.33 -13.01 -15.43
CA LEU A 552 -22.77 -13.23 -15.48
C LEU A 552 -23.53 -12.15 -16.27
N GLY A 553 -22.85 -11.14 -16.81
CA GLY A 553 -23.49 -9.96 -17.38
C GLY A 553 -24.29 -9.18 -16.32
N CYS A 554 -23.76 -9.10 -15.11
CA CYS A 554 -24.34 -8.39 -13.98
C CYS A 554 -23.34 -7.35 -13.43
N PHE A 555 -23.83 -6.40 -12.65
CA PHE A 555 -23.00 -5.43 -11.95
C PHE A 555 -23.67 -4.96 -10.66
N TYR A 556 -22.90 -4.43 -9.70
CA TYR A 556 -23.47 -3.71 -8.56
C TYR A 556 -23.20 -2.21 -8.63
N THR A 557 -24.10 -1.44 -8.03
CA THR A 557 -23.91 -0.01 -7.78
C THR A 557 -24.77 0.43 -6.60
N ASP A 558 -24.30 1.45 -5.88
CA ASP A 558 -25.05 2.20 -4.86
C ASP A 558 -25.96 3.29 -5.46
N ARG A 559 -25.87 3.52 -6.78
CA ARG A 559 -26.65 4.54 -7.49
C ARG A 559 -27.99 3.99 -7.99
N PRO A 560 -29.03 4.83 -8.02
CA PRO A 560 -30.28 4.45 -8.68
C PRO A 560 -30.05 4.31 -10.19
N VAL A 561 -30.31 3.12 -10.72
CA VAL A 561 -30.18 2.80 -12.15
C VAL A 561 -31.44 2.10 -12.68
N ASP A 562 -31.71 2.26 -13.98
CA ASP A 562 -32.88 1.70 -14.67
C ASP A 562 -32.56 0.32 -15.29
N TYR A 563 -32.15 -0.63 -14.45
CA TYR A 563 -31.85 -2.01 -14.84
C TYR A 563 -32.63 -3.00 -13.98
N GLU A 564 -32.79 -4.24 -14.46
CA GLU A 564 -33.45 -5.30 -13.69
C GLU A 564 -32.59 -5.69 -12.48
N MET A 565 -33.15 -5.55 -11.28
CA MET A 565 -32.48 -5.93 -10.04
C MET A 565 -32.41 -7.45 -9.88
N VAL A 566 -31.21 -7.96 -9.56
CA VAL A 566 -31.00 -9.37 -9.21
C VAL A 566 -31.32 -9.58 -7.73
N SER A 567 -32.27 -10.46 -7.44
CA SER A 567 -32.69 -10.79 -6.06
C SER A 567 -32.18 -12.15 -5.56
N ALA A 568 -31.74 -13.02 -6.48
CA ALA A 568 -31.14 -14.33 -6.21
C ALA A 568 -30.35 -14.80 -7.45
N PHE A 569 -29.30 -15.59 -7.25
CA PHE A 569 -28.63 -16.30 -8.35
C PHE A 569 -29.28 -17.67 -8.58
N THR A 570 -29.50 -18.00 -9.85
CA THR A 570 -29.98 -19.32 -10.26
C THR A 570 -28.85 -20.35 -10.23
N LYS A 571 -29.19 -21.63 -10.10
CA LYS A 571 -28.21 -22.73 -10.17
C LYS A 571 -27.34 -22.68 -11.42
N LYS A 572 -27.91 -22.29 -12.57
CA LYS A 572 -27.17 -22.13 -13.83
C LYS A 572 -26.13 -21.01 -13.77
N GLN A 573 -26.44 -19.90 -13.10
CA GLN A 573 -25.46 -18.82 -12.87
C GLN A 573 -24.38 -19.26 -11.89
N MET A 574 -24.74 -20.05 -10.88
CA MET A 574 -23.77 -20.63 -9.93
C MET A 574 -22.77 -21.58 -10.60
N GLU A 575 -23.23 -22.37 -11.57
CA GLU A 575 -22.36 -23.23 -12.38
C GLU A 575 -21.30 -22.45 -13.19
N VAL A 576 -21.47 -21.13 -13.38
CA VAL A 576 -20.49 -20.28 -14.08
C VAL A 576 -19.39 -19.82 -13.13
N PHE A 577 -19.74 -19.21 -11.99
CA PHE A 577 -18.72 -18.60 -11.12
C PHE A 577 -18.14 -19.56 -10.07
N ALA A 578 -18.84 -20.63 -9.68
CA ALA A 578 -18.33 -21.55 -8.65
C ALA A 578 -17.00 -22.23 -9.07
N PRO A 579 -16.80 -22.65 -10.33
CA PRO A 579 -15.48 -23.08 -10.79
C PRO A 579 -14.40 -21.98 -10.71
N MET A 580 -14.77 -20.71 -10.92
CA MET A 580 -13.86 -19.57 -10.82
C MET A 580 -13.46 -19.31 -9.36
N GLU A 581 -14.38 -19.48 -8.42
CA GLU A 581 -14.13 -19.41 -6.98
C GLU A 581 -13.21 -20.55 -6.52
N HIS A 582 -13.46 -21.78 -6.98
CA HIS A 582 -12.59 -22.92 -6.72
C HIS A 582 -11.18 -22.67 -7.29
N GLU A 583 -11.08 -22.10 -8.48
CA GLU A 583 -9.78 -21.68 -9.06
C GLU A 583 -9.06 -20.68 -8.17
N ARG A 584 -9.74 -19.62 -7.71
CA ARG A 584 -9.15 -18.64 -6.79
C ARG A 584 -8.67 -19.31 -5.50
N TRP A 585 -9.49 -20.17 -4.90
CA TRP A 585 -9.14 -20.90 -3.68
C TRP A 585 -7.90 -21.79 -3.87
N ILE A 586 -7.81 -22.55 -4.96
CA ILE A 586 -6.65 -23.40 -5.27
C ILE A 586 -5.38 -22.57 -5.44
N ARG A 587 -5.43 -21.50 -6.25
CA ARG A 587 -4.28 -20.63 -6.49
C ARG A 587 -3.80 -19.95 -5.21
N GLU A 588 -4.74 -19.52 -4.36
CA GLU A 588 -4.41 -18.93 -3.07
C GLU A 588 -3.71 -19.94 -2.15
N HIS A 589 -4.21 -21.17 -2.05
CA HIS A 589 -3.60 -22.21 -1.21
C HIS A 589 -2.18 -22.54 -1.67
N ILE A 590 -1.96 -22.68 -2.99
CA ILE A 590 -0.62 -22.87 -3.55
C ILE A 590 0.30 -21.71 -3.17
N SER A 591 -0.17 -20.46 -3.29
CA SER A 591 0.61 -19.27 -2.92
C SER A 591 0.93 -19.18 -1.43
N MET A 592 0.10 -19.79 -0.57
CA MET A 592 0.24 -19.79 0.89
C MET A 592 0.87 -21.07 1.44
N ALA A 593 1.75 -21.70 0.64
CA ALA A 593 2.54 -22.86 1.04
C ALA A 593 1.75 -24.13 1.41
N TRP A 594 0.52 -24.26 0.91
CA TRP A 594 -0.28 -25.47 1.13
C TRP A 594 0.09 -26.62 0.19
N ILE A 595 -0.10 -27.85 0.67
CA ILE A 595 0.05 -29.09 -0.08
C ILE A 595 -1.24 -29.90 -0.12
N SER A 596 -1.38 -30.74 -1.15
CA SER A 596 -2.45 -31.71 -1.27
C SER A 596 -2.26 -32.88 -0.30
N GLY A 597 -3.33 -33.29 0.38
CA GLY A 597 -3.33 -34.51 1.20
C GLY A 597 -4.37 -34.50 2.33
N ASP A 598 -4.54 -35.64 2.99
CA ASP A 598 -5.54 -35.87 4.04
C ASP A 598 -4.94 -36.45 5.33
N LEU A 599 -3.61 -36.41 5.48
CA LEU A 599 -2.91 -37.02 6.62
C LEU A 599 -3.41 -36.49 7.97
N TYR A 600 -3.82 -35.22 8.06
CA TYR A 600 -4.39 -34.65 9.28
C TYR A 600 -5.69 -35.34 9.74
N GLU A 601 -6.40 -36.04 8.85
CA GLU A 601 -7.61 -36.81 9.15
C GLU A 601 -7.29 -38.21 9.70
N THR A 602 -6.11 -38.77 9.38
CA THR A 602 -5.77 -40.17 9.68
C THR A 602 -4.57 -40.36 10.61
N ALA A 603 -3.72 -39.33 10.75
CA ALA A 603 -2.56 -39.36 11.62
C ALA A 603 -2.95 -39.67 13.07
N SER A 604 -2.10 -40.46 13.74
CA SER A 604 -2.25 -40.74 15.15
C SER A 604 -1.91 -39.49 15.97
N LEU A 605 -2.84 -39.06 16.81
CA LEU A 605 -2.65 -37.94 17.72
C LEU A 605 -2.14 -38.45 19.07
N SER A 606 -1.11 -37.80 19.63
CA SER A 606 -0.63 -38.13 20.97
C SER A 606 -1.59 -37.62 22.05
N ASP A 607 -1.58 -38.26 23.22
CA ASP A 607 -2.35 -37.81 24.40
C ASP A 607 -1.99 -36.37 24.80
N GLU A 608 -0.76 -35.94 24.53
CA GLU A 608 -0.28 -34.57 24.78
C GLU A 608 -0.98 -33.55 23.87
N ILE A 609 -1.07 -33.83 22.56
CA ILE A 609 -1.76 -32.97 21.60
C ILE A 609 -3.26 -32.89 21.92
N LEU A 610 -3.88 -34.02 22.30
CA LEU A 610 -5.28 -34.04 22.70
C LEU A 610 -5.53 -33.22 23.98
N ARG A 611 -4.60 -33.23 24.94
CA ARG A 611 -4.67 -32.37 26.13
C ARG A 611 -4.49 -30.90 25.79
N LEU A 612 -3.55 -30.58 24.89
CA LEU A 612 -3.27 -29.20 24.47
C LEU A 612 -4.49 -28.56 23.80
N TYR A 613 -5.17 -29.28 22.93
CA TYR A 613 -6.33 -28.78 22.17
C TYR A 613 -7.69 -29.17 22.74
N GLY A 614 -7.71 -29.93 23.84
CA GLY A 614 -8.92 -30.35 24.55
C GLY A 614 -9.71 -31.48 23.90
N ASP A 615 -9.85 -31.46 22.57
CA ASP A 615 -10.60 -32.46 21.81
C ASP A 615 -9.93 -32.81 20.47
N GLU A 616 -10.31 -33.99 19.93
CA GLU A 616 -9.74 -34.51 18.68
C GLU A 616 -10.05 -33.63 17.47
N LYS A 617 -11.24 -33.02 17.38
CA LYS A 617 -11.63 -32.20 16.24
C LYS A 617 -10.78 -30.94 16.17
N THR A 618 -10.55 -30.29 17.31
CA THR A 618 -9.69 -29.10 17.42
C THR A 618 -8.23 -29.46 17.16
N ALA A 619 -7.74 -30.57 17.70
CA ALA A 619 -6.40 -31.08 17.45
C ALA A 619 -6.14 -31.36 15.96
N ARG A 620 -7.10 -31.98 15.25
CA ARG A 620 -6.98 -32.24 13.80
C ARG A 620 -6.96 -30.96 12.98
N LYS A 621 -7.75 -29.95 13.37
CA LYS A 621 -7.69 -28.63 12.74
C LYS A 621 -6.31 -27.99 12.92
N ALA A 622 -5.77 -28.00 14.15
CA ALA A 622 -4.43 -27.47 14.39
C ALA A 622 -3.36 -28.23 13.58
N LEU A 623 -3.42 -29.56 13.55
CA LEU A 623 -2.52 -30.38 12.74
C LEU A 623 -2.61 -30.04 11.25
N ARG A 624 -3.81 -29.78 10.72
CA ARG A 624 -4.01 -29.32 9.33
C ARG A 624 -3.22 -28.06 9.03
N GLU A 625 -3.29 -27.06 9.92
CA GLU A 625 -2.56 -25.80 9.79
C GLU A 625 -1.05 -25.99 9.93
N GLN A 626 -0.61 -26.85 10.85
CA GLN A 626 0.81 -27.18 11.05
C GLN A 626 1.41 -27.90 9.84
N LEU A 627 0.63 -28.76 9.20
CA LEU A 627 1.02 -29.46 7.97
C LEU A 627 0.89 -28.57 6.73
N ARG A 628 0.12 -27.47 6.82
CA ARG A 628 -0.43 -26.72 5.67
C ARG A 628 -0.95 -27.67 4.60
N MET A 629 -1.85 -28.58 4.98
CA MET A 629 -2.31 -29.66 4.12
C MET A 629 -3.83 -29.65 3.97
N HIS A 630 -4.35 -29.77 2.75
CA HIS A 630 -5.79 -29.90 2.51
C HIS A 630 -6.09 -30.92 1.42
N LYS A 631 -7.12 -31.76 1.64
CA LYS A 631 -7.47 -32.86 0.71
C LYS A 631 -7.98 -32.41 -0.65
N LEU A 632 -8.45 -31.16 -0.72
CA LEU A 632 -8.92 -30.53 -1.96
C LEU A 632 -7.86 -29.61 -2.59
N ALA A 633 -6.74 -29.37 -1.93
CA ALA A 633 -5.66 -28.59 -2.52
C ALA A 633 -5.00 -29.37 -3.66
N MET A 634 -4.36 -28.64 -4.56
CA MET A 634 -3.56 -29.18 -5.66
C MET A 634 -2.13 -28.71 -5.51
N ASP A 635 -1.17 -29.54 -5.94
CA ASP A 635 0.26 -29.20 -5.87
C ASP A 635 0.75 -28.61 -7.20
N GLY A 636 1.83 -27.83 -7.13
CA GLY A 636 2.52 -27.26 -8.28
C GLY A 636 1.76 -26.08 -8.90
N ASN A 637 1.84 -25.93 -10.23
CA ASN A 637 1.18 -24.85 -10.97
C ASN A 637 0.16 -25.44 -11.96
N PRO A 638 -1.01 -25.92 -11.49
CA PRO A 638 -2.02 -26.54 -12.33
C PRO A 638 -2.61 -25.53 -13.32
N LYS A 639 -2.86 -25.98 -14.54
CA LYS A 639 -3.55 -25.20 -15.56
C LYS A 639 -5.02 -25.05 -15.20
N GLU A 640 -5.64 -23.98 -15.68
CA GLU A 640 -7.07 -23.69 -15.46
C GLU A 640 -7.96 -24.91 -15.81
N ALA A 641 -7.70 -25.58 -16.93
CA ALA A 641 -8.45 -26.76 -17.35
C ALA A 641 -8.34 -27.94 -16.37
N GLU A 642 -7.20 -28.10 -15.68
CA GLU A 642 -6.99 -29.14 -14.67
C GLU A 642 -7.77 -28.83 -13.40
N ILE A 643 -7.80 -27.56 -13.00
CA ILE A 643 -8.57 -27.09 -11.84
C ILE A 643 -10.08 -27.25 -12.08
N VAL A 644 -10.56 -26.91 -13.28
CA VAL A 644 -11.97 -27.09 -13.66
C VAL A 644 -12.34 -28.59 -13.67
N ALA A 645 -11.47 -29.45 -14.18
CA ALA A 645 -11.69 -30.90 -14.16
C ALA A 645 -11.71 -31.45 -12.73
N HIS A 646 -10.82 -30.97 -11.86
CA HIS A 646 -10.81 -31.29 -10.44
C HIS A 646 -12.13 -30.88 -9.78
N TYR A 647 -12.58 -29.63 -9.96
CA TYR A 647 -13.85 -29.15 -9.43
C TYR A 647 -15.04 -30.00 -9.89
N ALA A 648 -15.10 -30.35 -11.18
CA ALA A 648 -16.18 -31.16 -11.74
C ALA A 648 -16.25 -32.59 -11.13
N ALA A 649 -15.13 -33.11 -10.62
CA ALA A 649 -15.05 -34.41 -9.99
C ALA A 649 -15.46 -34.39 -8.50
N LEU A 650 -15.59 -33.22 -7.88
CA LEU A 650 -15.92 -33.10 -6.46
C LEU A 650 -17.35 -33.56 -6.16
N PRO A 651 -17.58 -34.17 -4.97
CA PRO A 651 -18.93 -34.44 -4.47
C PRO A 651 -19.78 -33.18 -4.50
N LEU A 652 -21.11 -33.35 -4.64
CA LEU A 652 -22.03 -32.21 -4.67
C LEU A 652 -21.84 -31.32 -3.44
N GLU A 653 -21.82 -31.90 -2.24
CA GLU A 653 -21.64 -31.19 -0.96
C GLU A 653 -20.41 -30.29 -0.90
N GLU A 654 -19.31 -30.67 -1.56
CA GLU A 654 -18.10 -29.81 -1.62
C GLU A 654 -18.29 -28.67 -2.62
N ARG A 655 -18.89 -28.94 -3.77
CA ARG A 655 -19.21 -27.90 -4.77
C ARG A 655 -20.22 -26.87 -4.28
N GLU A 656 -21.11 -27.26 -3.36
CA GLU A 656 -22.08 -26.35 -2.76
C GLU A 656 -21.41 -25.25 -1.90
N LYS A 657 -20.25 -25.53 -1.31
CA LYS A 657 -19.49 -24.57 -0.50
C LYS A 657 -18.94 -23.39 -1.31
N ASP A 658 -18.71 -23.57 -2.61
CA ASP A 658 -18.20 -22.51 -3.50
C ASP A 658 -19.32 -21.59 -4.05
N TYR A 659 -20.59 -21.92 -3.83
CA TYR A 659 -21.71 -21.10 -4.31
C TYR A 659 -22.59 -20.54 -3.19
N GLU A 660 -22.81 -21.29 -2.11
CA GLU A 660 -23.70 -20.86 -1.02
C GLU A 660 -23.32 -19.51 -0.39
N PRO A 661 -22.02 -19.18 -0.20
CA PRO A 661 -21.62 -17.89 0.34
C PRO A 661 -22.15 -16.69 -0.45
N PHE A 662 -22.30 -16.82 -1.76
CA PHE A 662 -22.74 -15.70 -2.61
C PHE A 662 -24.24 -15.40 -2.47
N ASN A 663 -25.08 -16.41 -2.23
CA ASN A 663 -26.49 -16.18 -1.93
C ASN A 663 -26.69 -15.60 -0.52
N SER A 664 -25.84 -15.99 0.45
CA SER A 664 -25.82 -15.35 1.77
C SER A 664 -25.34 -13.90 1.67
N MET A 665 -24.31 -13.64 0.87
CA MET A 665 -23.82 -12.29 0.61
C MET A 665 -24.88 -11.42 -0.09
N LEU A 666 -25.69 -11.94 -1.03
CA LEU A 666 -26.84 -11.21 -1.57
C LEU A 666 -27.84 -10.74 -0.50
N LYS A 667 -28.01 -11.50 0.59
CA LYS A 667 -28.86 -11.09 1.72
C LYS A 667 -28.18 -9.98 2.53
N LEU A 668 -26.87 -10.07 2.72
CA LEU A 668 -26.06 -9.13 3.48
C LEU A 668 -25.87 -7.80 2.74
N ILE A 669 -25.73 -7.81 1.41
CA ILE A 669 -25.71 -6.62 0.55
C ILE A 669 -26.93 -5.72 0.78
N LYS A 670 -28.09 -6.29 1.15
CA LYS A 670 -29.28 -5.49 1.48
C LYS A 670 -29.14 -4.69 2.77
N LYS A 671 -28.24 -5.09 3.68
CA LYS A 671 -27.95 -4.40 4.94
C LYS A 671 -27.04 -3.17 4.75
N PHE A 672 -26.31 -3.09 3.64
CA PHE A 672 -25.46 -1.95 3.31
C PHE A 672 -26.25 -0.97 2.44
N ASP A 673 -26.39 0.27 2.92
CA ASP A 673 -27.28 1.29 2.36
C ASP A 673 -26.99 1.55 0.87
N GLY A 674 -27.95 1.23 0.01
CA GLY A 674 -27.95 1.63 -1.41
C GLY A 674 -27.34 0.63 -2.39
N LEU A 675 -26.41 -0.26 -2.00
CA LEU A 675 -25.78 -1.17 -2.96
C LEU A 675 -26.77 -2.24 -3.46
N ARG A 676 -26.97 -2.31 -4.77
CA ARG A 676 -27.87 -3.25 -5.43
C ARG A 676 -27.18 -3.87 -6.64
N ILE A 677 -27.53 -5.11 -6.97
CA ILE A 677 -27.02 -5.81 -8.16
C ILE A 677 -28.08 -5.78 -9.25
N TYR A 678 -27.61 -5.57 -10.48
CA TYR A 678 -28.41 -5.39 -11.68
C TYR A 678 -27.86 -6.24 -12.82
N LYS A 679 -28.72 -6.59 -13.79
CA LYS A 679 -28.31 -7.22 -15.05
C LYS A 679 -27.95 -6.14 -16.09
N LEU A 680 -27.01 -6.43 -16.98
CA LEU A 680 -26.57 -5.54 -18.07
C LEU A 680 -27.46 -5.60 -19.34
N ASP A 681 -28.49 -6.46 -19.33
CA ASP A 681 -29.37 -6.86 -20.44
C ASP A 681 -28.71 -7.64 -21.60
#